data_AF-A0A7C7SEA9-F1
#
_entry.id   AF-A0A7C7SEA9-F1
#
_cell.length_a   1.000
_cell.length_b   1.000
_cell.length_c   1.000
_cell.angle_alpha   90.00
_cell.angle_beta   90.00
_cell.angle_gamma   90.00
#
_symmetry.space_group_name_H-M   'P 1'
#
loop_
_entity.id
_entity.type
_entity.pdbx_description
1 polymer ?
#
loop_
_entity_poly.entity_id
_entity_poly.type
_entity_poly.pdbx_seq_one_letter_code
_entity_poly.pdbx_strand_id
1 'polypeptide(L)'
;MNDHEAAWEPAPRAGYLLAVACLLLLVLGLAGAVWGSDSAFLARHPGARDLPWAAADAAALQGEPDNRWFNDNIWQRNPALAYNGDALREGRLPAWNPWILAGVPYSANPLVAVYYPPNWLTAALPVPDRVLAVAALHVLLAGLFVLLYLRAVGLTATPALLGGVAFAFSGWVAAHLHNTQLVATVVWIPLGLWAIERSVQDGRVRVRSGVAMAVAFAMMATAGFAQFAVLGAATLVIYAACSWLARRRLSALRPLGGLLLAATLGVLLAAPQLLTTFEFLPRAARGSRTVPDLQSERYRPGAWIGLVLPRTLGDPMSAAPWQTQGLTPALLGEGPERVPPLVTNWSERTIYPGVVVLLLAVLGLASSRRRAALSLAVVAGCGALMAAVPACIALYGVLPGFDVGAPARAVMLLSFTLPALAACGFSVLVAGAQSRVGAALLATTATIGAAAAALATIAHAAGWPSGLRTDLWAMAATALSVAALLWLRRRERIATTVFGLGLLLVALLDLLAYWIPVNLPVTKSRLYPTTPALEFLADELGHDRYLRVSDNRARAVADRPALFHCNQNVLYRLRDAQGYQALTTLSYLKLWRPLASLWASVGFAGIAVADADSLVLDVAGVRFLIAARPIAALAGREVYPPTGEPGELWIYRNPDVLPRARLVPSARVVDDAEALRLLHAGATDPRAEVLVHQLPLATATDPGRAREEPTDSHDPAPQVRWLVDDENPLTSRVTVNRFWQQVFGTGIVTTSEDFGAQGEIPSHPNLLDYLAVEFLESGWDVKQFFRILVTSATYRQAASLTPDKLEIDPQNRLLSRGPRFRMDAEMIRDYALAASGLLVRTIGGPSVKPYQPDGVWSTVAMPQSNTRLYEQDSGDKLYRRSLYTFWKRSAPPASMDIFNAPTREHSTVRRERTNTPLQALVTMNDTQFVEASRQLAQRAMREAGDDFDRRLDFVTARLLARSLTEPERAVAKRTFDGFVDLYQVDTDDARALLDVGDSAFDAALPVTESAAWTMLASQLFNLDEVLNK
;
A
#
# COMPACT_ATOMS: atom_id res chain seq x y z
N MET A 1 -31.60 34.00 -42.67
CA MET A 1 -30.48 34.21 -43.61
C MET A 1 -30.08 32.84 -44.12
N ASN A 2 -30.31 32.61 -45.40
CA ASN A 2 -30.56 31.29 -46.01
C ASN A 2 -29.44 30.27 -45.83
N ASP A 3 -29.85 29.05 -45.44
CA ASP A 3 -29.04 27.83 -45.42
C ASP A 3 -28.61 27.45 -46.84
N HIS A 4 -27.41 27.87 -47.25
CA HIS A 4 -26.66 27.11 -48.24
C HIS A 4 -25.98 25.93 -47.53
N GLU A 5 -26.72 24.82 -47.36
CA GLU A 5 -26.12 23.50 -47.25
C GLU A 5 -25.41 23.20 -48.58
N ALA A 6 -24.17 23.67 -48.71
CA ALA A 6 -23.29 23.24 -49.79
C ALA A 6 -23.15 21.72 -49.69
N ALA A 7 -23.61 21.02 -50.73
CA ALA A 7 -23.41 19.60 -50.90
C ALA A 7 -21.94 19.27 -50.66
N TRP A 8 -21.70 18.35 -49.73
CA TRP A 8 -20.37 17.90 -49.32
C TRP A 8 -19.68 17.22 -50.49
N GLU A 9 -18.89 17.94 -51.28
CA GLU A 9 -17.98 17.31 -52.23
C GLU A 9 -16.91 16.53 -51.46
N PRO A 10 -16.72 15.23 -51.72
CA PRO A 10 -15.65 14.47 -51.11
C PRO A 10 -14.32 15.05 -51.58
N ALA A 11 -13.65 15.80 -50.70
CA ALA A 11 -12.34 16.36 -50.98
C ALA A 11 -11.38 15.28 -51.54
N PRO A 12 -10.53 15.64 -52.52
CA PRO A 12 -9.81 14.67 -53.36
C PRO A 12 -9.00 13.68 -52.53
N ARG A 13 -9.19 12.39 -52.80
CA ARG A 13 -8.54 11.26 -52.09
C ARG A 13 -7.00 11.39 -52.08
N ALA A 14 -6.42 12.00 -53.11
CA ALA A 14 -4.98 12.18 -53.25
C ALA A 14 -4.36 13.05 -52.14
N GLY A 15 -4.97 14.20 -51.81
CA GLY A 15 -4.44 15.09 -50.77
C GLY A 15 -4.51 14.47 -49.37
N TYR A 16 -5.48 13.57 -49.15
CA TYR A 16 -5.61 12.81 -47.91
C TYR A 16 -4.51 11.75 -47.77
N LEU A 17 -4.27 10.95 -48.83
CA LEU A 17 -3.21 9.94 -48.83
C LEU A 17 -1.83 10.57 -48.64
N LEU A 18 -1.58 11.72 -49.27
CA LEU A 18 -0.32 12.46 -49.11
C LEU A 18 -0.12 12.93 -47.66
N ALA A 19 -1.15 13.47 -47.01
CA ALA A 19 -1.05 13.91 -45.62
C ALA A 19 -0.75 12.74 -44.65
N VAL A 20 -1.38 11.59 -44.86
CA VAL A 20 -1.09 10.36 -44.10
C VAL A 20 0.34 9.88 -44.35
N ALA A 21 0.79 9.88 -45.62
CA ALA A 21 2.16 9.50 -45.97
C ALA A 21 3.20 10.43 -45.33
N CYS A 22 2.97 11.75 -45.32
CA CYS A 22 3.84 12.71 -44.65
C CYS A 22 3.94 12.46 -43.15
N LEU A 23 2.81 12.22 -42.47
CA LEU A 23 2.81 11.91 -41.04
C LEU A 23 3.57 10.59 -40.77
N LEU A 24 3.34 9.57 -41.58
CA LEU A 24 4.04 8.29 -41.47
C LEU A 24 5.55 8.45 -41.65
N LEU A 25 5.99 9.18 -42.68
CA LEU A 25 7.41 9.43 -42.94
C LEU A 25 8.08 10.21 -41.81
N LEU A 26 7.39 11.17 -41.20
CA LEU A 26 7.91 11.91 -40.03
C LEU A 26 8.14 10.98 -38.84
N VAL A 27 7.17 10.11 -38.54
CA VAL A 27 7.28 9.15 -37.44
C VAL A 27 8.36 8.10 -37.72
N LEU A 28 8.39 7.56 -38.94
CA LEU A 28 9.40 6.58 -39.36
C LEU A 28 10.80 7.17 -39.40
N GLY A 29 10.97 8.44 -39.79
CA GLY A 29 12.27 9.11 -39.77
C GLY A 29 12.83 9.25 -38.35
N LEU A 30 11.98 9.57 -37.38
CA LEU A 30 12.37 9.69 -35.98
C LEU A 30 12.60 8.34 -35.31
N ALA A 31 11.71 7.37 -35.53
CA ALA A 31 11.84 6.03 -34.96
C ALA A 31 12.96 5.22 -35.63
N GLY A 32 13.11 5.35 -36.96
CA GLY A 32 14.07 4.62 -37.78
C GLY A 32 15.53 4.99 -37.49
N ALA A 33 15.81 6.20 -37.03
CA ALA A 33 17.14 6.59 -36.56
C ALA A 33 17.60 5.82 -35.32
N VAL A 34 16.66 5.24 -34.56
CA VAL A 34 16.93 4.46 -33.34
C VAL A 34 16.69 2.96 -33.59
N TRP A 35 15.76 2.62 -34.47
CA TRP A 35 15.45 1.25 -34.84
C TRP A 35 16.64 0.55 -35.49
N GLY A 36 17.05 -0.60 -34.96
CA GLY A 36 18.21 -1.35 -35.48
C GLY A 36 19.57 -0.83 -35.01
N SER A 37 19.62 0.25 -34.23
CA SER A 37 20.82 0.67 -33.50
C SER A 37 20.93 -0.01 -32.13
N ASP A 38 22.07 0.14 -31.46
CA ASP A 38 22.23 -0.21 -30.03
C ASP A 38 21.57 0.82 -29.08
N SER A 39 20.65 1.66 -29.59
CA SER A 39 19.94 2.67 -28.81
C SER A 39 18.45 2.35 -28.63
N ALA A 40 17.86 2.83 -27.54
CA ALA A 40 16.44 2.80 -27.22
C ALA A 40 15.97 4.21 -26.82
N PHE A 41 14.73 4.59 -27.15
CA PHE A 41 14.17 5.89 -26.76
C PHE A 41 13.86 5.92 -25.26
N LEU A 42 14.64 6.68 -24.49
CA LEU A 42 14.41 6.96 -23.08
C LEU A 42 14.85 8.38 -22.80
N ALA A 43 13.94 9.20 -22.30
CA ALA A 43 14.23 10.60 -22.04
C ALA A 43 15.50 10.74 -21.17
N ARG A 44 16.48 11.52 -21.66
CA ARG A 44 17.85 11.58 -21.12
C ARG A 44 18.02 12.83 -20.29
N HIS A 45 18.72 12.70 -19.17
CA HIS A 45 19.34 13.82 -18.48
C HIS A 45 20.70 14.18 -19.12
N PRO A 46 20.93 15.39 -19.64
CA PRO A 46 22.26 15.86 -20.01
C PRO A 46 22.95 16.37 -18.75
N GLY A 47 23.90 15.61 -18.23
CA GLY A 47 24.60 15.91 -16.98
C GLY A 47 24.52 14.79 -15.94
N ALA A 48 23.53 13.89 -16.03
CA ALA A 48 23.64 12.63 -15.32
C ALA A 48 24.83 11.88 -15.91
N ARG A 49 25.85 11.64 -15.08
CA ARG A 49 26.86 10.60 -15.34
C ARG A 49 26.25 9.20 -15.31
N ASP A 50 24.93 9.11 -15.15
CA ASP A 50 24.22 7.99 -14.59
C ASP A 50 22.91 7.76 -15.35
N LEU A 51 22.95 6.83 -16.31
CA LEU A 51 21.86 5.85 -16.39
C LEU A 51 21.82 5.13 -15.04
N PRO A 52 20.74 4.43 -14.63
CA PRO A 52 20.72 3.73 -13.33
C PRO A 52 21.91 2.78 -13.09
N TRP A 53 22.77 2.58 -14.11
CA TRP A 53 23.89 1.68 -14.18
C TRP A 53 25.15 2.28 -14.83
N ALA A 54 25.55 3.52 -14.56
CA ALA A 54 26.90 3.95 -14.97
C ALA A 54 27.99 3.30 -14.09
N ALA A 55 28.10 1.98 -14.19
CA ALA A 55 29.32 1.26 -13.89
C ALA A 55 30.27 1.45 -15.09
N ALA A 56 31.14 2.45 -14.99
CA ALA A 56 32.44 2.43 -15.68
C ALA A 56 33.53 3.17 -14.90
N ASP A 57 33.26 3.62 -13.67
CA ASP A 57 34.30 4.17 -12.81
C ASP A 57 34.00 3.74 -11.36
N ALA A 58 34.84 2.87 -10.79
CA ALA A 58 34.66 2.31 -9.46
C ALA A 58 34.55 3.40 -8.36
N ALA A 59 35.05 4.61 -8.64
CA ALA A 59 34.94 5.78 -7.77
C ALA A 59 33.53 6.39 -7.70
N ALA A 60 32.64 6.12 -8.68
CA ALA A 60 31.29 6.69 -8.76
C ALA A 60 30.23 5.93 -7.96
N LEU A 61 30.54 4.72 -7.45
CA LEU A 61 29.63 3.91 -6.63
C LEU A 61 29.39 4.43 -5.21
N GLN A 62 30.00 5.56 -4.84
CA GLN A 62 29.82 6.18 -3.52
C GLN A 62 28.71 7.25 -3.47
N GLY A 63 27.99 7.52 -4.56
CA GLY A 63 26.86 8.46 -4.61
C GLY A 63 25.70 7.96 -5.47
N GLU A 64 24.46 8.29 -5.08
CA GLU A 64 23.22 7.82 -5.71
C GLU A 64 23.10 8.26 -7.19
N PRO A 65 23.06 7.31 -8.14
CA PRO A 65 22.64 7.53 -9.53
C PRO A 65 21.09 7.63 -9.60
N ASP A 66 20.48 8.69 -9.07
CA ASP A 66 19.01 8.82 -8.99
C ASP A 66 18.42 9.63 -10.15
N ASN A 67 18.12 8.97 -11.28
CA ASN A 67 17.26 9.57 -12.30
C ASN A 67 15.79 9.44 -11.89
N ARG A 68 15.38 10.28 -10.94
CA ARG A 68 14.00 10.37 -10.38
C ARG A 68 12.90 10.46 -11.43
N TRP A 69 13.22 10.78 -12.68
CA TRP A 69 12.25 10.97 -13.76
C TRP A 69 11.74 9.66 -14.37
N PHE A 70 12.47 8.54 -14.27
CA PHE A 70 12.11 7.27 -14.95
C PHE A 70 11.85 6.08 -14.03
N ASN A 71 11.85 6.32 -12.72
CA ASN A 71 11.78 5.27 -11.71
C ASN A 71 10.61 4.30 -11.95
N ASP A 72 9.38 4.75 -12.17
CA ASP A 72 8.25 3.85 -12.46
C ASP A 72 8.42 3.01 -13.73
N ASN A 73 9.08 3.53 -14.77
CA ASN A 73 9.24 2.79 -16.03
C ASN A 73 10.28 1.70 -15.91
N ILE A 74 11.44 2.04 -15.36
CA ILE A 74 12.57 1.13 -15.24
C ILE A 74 12.32 0.13 -14.10
N TRP A 75 11.69 0.57 -13.00
CA TRP A 75 11.41 -0.28 -11.85
C TRP A 75 10.15 -1.10 -12.07
N GLN A 76 9.02 -0.53 -12.51
CA GLN A 76 7.75 -1.26 -12.56
C GLN A 76 7.33 -1.69 -13.97
N ARG A 77 7.35 -0.80 -14.97
CA ARG A 77 6.70 -1.07 -16.27
C ARG A 77 7.49 -1.97 -17.18
N ASN A 78 8.79 -1.74 -17.31
CA ASN A 78 9.63 -2.57 -18.17
C ASN A 78 9.70 -4.02 -17.69
N PRO A 79 9.88 -4.30 -16.37
CA PRO A 79 9.80 -5.67 -15.88
C PRO A 79 8.41 -6.28 -16.04
N ALA A 80 7.34 -5.50 -15.88
CA ALA A 80 5.98 -5.95 -16.19
C ALA A 80 5.83 -6.35 -17.67
N LEU A 81 6.34 -5.56 -18.60
CA LEU A 81 6.32 -5.85 -20.04
C LEU A 81 7.14 -7.10 -20.40
N ALA A 82 8.30 -7.29 -19.75
CA ALA A 82 9.10 -8.50 -19.89
C ALA A 82 8.30 -9.74 -19.47
N TYR A 83 7.69 -9.68 -18.28
CA TYR A 83 6.86 -10.76 -17.75
C TYR A 83 5.66 -11.07 -18.66
N ASN A 84 5.02 -10.05 -19.24
CA ASN A 84 3.98 -10.24 -20.25
C ASN A 84 4.49 -10.96 -21.48
N GLY A 85 5.64 -10.54 -22.01
CA GLY A 85 6.25 -11.19 -23.18
C GLY A 85 6.57 -12.66 -22.93
N ASP A 86 7.16 -12.96 -21.77
CA ASP A 86 7.47 -14.33 -21.34
C ASP A 86 6.21 -15.18 -21.23
N ALA A 87 5.17 -14.65 -20.58
CA ALA A 87 3.89 -15.33 -20.45
C ALA A 87 3.27 -15.67 -21.80
N LEU A 88 3.21 -14.69 -22.70
CA LEU A 88 2.63 -14.88 -24.02
C LEU A 88 3.43 -15.86 -24.88
N ARG A 89 4.78 -15.83 -24.81
CA ARG A 89 5.65 -16.80 -25.50
C ARG A 89 5.46 -18.22 -24.99
N GLU A 90 5.13 -18.38 -23.71
CA GLU A 90 4.80 -19.65 -23.07
C GLU A 90 3.33 -20.09 -23.30
N GLY A 91 2.55 -19.33 -24.07
CA GLY A 91 1.14 -19.64 -24.36
C GLY A 91 0.19 -19.44 -23.17
N ARG A 92 0.62 -18.69 -22.15
CA ARG A 92 -0.16 -18.41 -20.94
C ARG A 92 -0.58 -16.95 -20.84
N LEU A 93 -1.78 -16.71 -20.32
CA LEU A 93 -2.18 -15.36 -19.90
C LEU A 93 -1.59 -15.08 -18.51
N PRO A 94 -0.93 -13.93 -18.29
CA PRO A 94 -0.28 -13.61 -17.01
C PRO A 94 -1.31 -13.24 -15.93
N ALA A 95 -1.98 -14.23 -15.35
CA ALA A 95 -2.97 -14.01 -14.28
C ALA A 95 -2.31 -13.77 -12.91
N TRP A 96 -1.15 -14.38 -12.65
CA TRP A 96 -0.48 -14.35 -11.36
C TRP A 96 1.02 -14.12 -11.52
N ASN A 97 1.56 -13.06 -10.93
CA ASN A 97 2.99 -12.77 -10.96
C ASN A 97 3.65 -13.25 -9.65
N PRO A 98 4.48 -14.32 -9.68
CA PRO A 98 5.10 -14.88 -8.48
C PRO A 98 6.39 -14.16 -8.04
N TRP A 99 6.87 -13.20 -8.83
CA TRP A 99 8.20 -12.63 -8.68
C TRP A 99 8.26 -11.48 -7.67
N ILE A 100 7.15 -10.84 -7.36
CA ILE A 100 7.11 -9.64 -6.50
C ILE A 100 6.05 -9.77 -5.44
N LEU A 101 6.21 -9.05 -4.33
CA LEU A 101 5.19 -8.91 -3.28
C LEU A 101 4.68 -10.27 -2.76
N ALA A 102 5.57 -11.27 -2.67
CA ALA A 102 5.25 -12.66 -2.35
C ALA A 102 4.22 -13.34 -3.28
N GLY A 103 3.88 -12.71 -4.40
CA GLY A 103 2.91 -13.16 -5.40
C GLY A 103 1.68 -12.23 -5.47
N VAL A 104 1.31 -11.78 -6.68
CA VAL A 104 0.19 -10.85 -6.89
C VAL A 104 -0.74 -11.22 -8.04
N PRO A 105 -2.06 -10.93 -7.92
CA PRO A 105 -3.00 -11.04 -9.03
C PRO A 105 -2.66 -9.98 -10.09
N TYR A 106 -2.04 -10.44 -11.17
CA TYR A 106 -1.30 -9.57 -12.08
C TYR A 106 -2.19 -8.95 -13.15
N SER A 107 -2.92 -9.76 -13.94
CA SER A 107 -3.81 -9.24 -15.00
C SER A 107 -4.99 -8.43 -14.47
N ALA A 108 -5.36 -8.64 -13.21
CA ALA A 108 -6.40 -7.86 -12.52
C ALA A 108 -5.95 -6.43 -12.18
N ASN A 109 -4.65 -6.13 -12.21
CA ASN A 109 -4.16 -4.77 -12.08
C ASN A 109 -4.27 -4.07 -13.45
N PRO A 110 -5.11 -3.04 -13.64
CA PRO A 110 -5.26 -2.39 -14.93
C PRO A 110 -3.97 -1.72 -15.41
N LEU A 111 -3.09 -1.28 -14.51
CA LEU A 111 -1.86 -0.57 -14.89
C LEU A 111 -0.89 -1.41 -15.71
N VAL A 112 -0.95 -2.75 -15.62
CA VAL A 112 -0.07 -3.62 -16.42
C VAL A 112 -0.58 -3.82 -17.86
N ALA A 113 -1.84 -3.44 -18.12
CA ALA A 113 -2.46 -3.41 -19.46
C ALA A 113 -2.25 -4.72 -20.26
N VAL A 114 -2.44 -5.87 -19.62
CA VAL A 114 -2.24 -7.20 -20.24
C VAL A 114 -3.15 -7.38 -21.45
N TYR A 115 -4.38 -6.90 -21.38
CA TYR A 115 -5.39 -7.04 -22.44
C TYR A 115 -5.33 -5.93 -23.48
N TYR A 116 -4.33 -5.04 -23.44
CA TYR A 116 -4.13 -4.02 -24.46
C TYR A 116 -3.33 -4.60 -25.64
N PRO A 117 -3.91 -4.78 -26.84
CA PRO A 117 -3.25 -5.54 -27.91
C PRO A 117 -1.87 -5.01 -28.35
N PRO A 118 -1.60 -3.69 -28.39
CA PRO A 118 -0.25 -3.19 -28.67
C PRO A 118 0.83 -3.69 -27.69
N ASN A 119 0.44 -4.11 -26.48
CA ASN A 119 1.39 -4.68 -25.53
C ASN A 119 1.85 -6.08 -25.92
N TRP A 120 1.10 -6.81 -26.74
CA TRP A 120 1.46 -8.17 -27.15
C TRP A 120 2.66 -8.24 -28.09
N LEU A 121 3.11 -7.09 -28.62
CA LEU A 121 4.38 -6.99 -29.33
C LEU A 121 5.58 -7.44 -28.48
N THR A 122 5.49 -7.47 -27.14
CA THR A 122 6.53 -8.02 -26.26
C THR A 122 6.71 -9.54 -26.42
N ALA A 123 5.75 -10.23 -27.02
CA ALA A 123 5.90 -11.64 -27.36
C ALA A 123 6.90 -11.83 -28.53
N ALA A 124 7.01 -10.83 -29.41
CA ALA A 124 7.85 -10.89 -30.62
C ALA A 124 9.12 -10.03 -30.54
N LEU A 125 9.13 -8.98 -29.71
CA LEU A 125 10.23 -8.02 -29.60
C LEU A 125 10.80 -7.98 -28.16
N PRO A 126 12.12 -7.80 -28.00
CA PRO A 126 12.72 -7.44 -26.72
C PRO A 126 12.09 -6.16 -26.14
N VAL A 127 12.12 -6.02 -24.80
CA VAL A 127 11.46 -4.89 -24.11
C VAL A 127 11.88 -3.51 -24.66
N PRO A 128 13.18 -3.20 -24.84
CA PRO A 128 13.58 -1.88 -25.36
C PRO A 128 13.03 -1.58 -26.77
N ASP A 129 13.05 -2.58 -27.65
CA ASP A 129 12.55 -2.45 -29.02
C ASP A 129 11.03 -2.32 -29.08
N ARG A 130 10.33 -3.07 -28.21
CA ARG A 130 8.88 -2.93 -28.06
C ARG A 130 8.49 -1.54 -27.57
N VAL A 131 9.19 -0.98 -26.59
CA VAL A 131 8.87 0.36 -26.07
C VAL A 131 8.93 1.39 -27.19
N LEU A 132 9.95 1.32 -28.04
CA LEU A 132 10.07 2.15 -29.24
C LEU A 132 8.93 1.91 -30.23
N ALA A 133 8.65 0.65 -30.58
CA ALA A 133 7.59 0.29 -31.53
C ALA A 133 6.22 0.82 -31.09
N VAL A 134 5.90 0.63 -29.82
CA VAL A 134 4.63 1.06 -29.25
C VAL A 134 4.57 2.57 -29.12
N ALA A 135 5.65 3.25 -28.72
CA ALA A 135 5.71 4.70 -28.70
C ALA A 135 5.47 5.28 -30.11
N ALA A 136 6.20 4.79 -31.13
CA ALA A 136 6.05 5.23 -32.53
C ALA A 136 4.62 4.98 -33.05
N LEU A 137 4.05 3.81 -32.75
CA LEU A 137 2.65 3.51 -33.09
C LEU A 137 1.71 4.55 -32.48
N HIS A 138 1.85 4.88 -31.19
CA HIS A 138 0.95 5.84 -30.54
C HIS A 138 1.15 7.28 -31.05
N VAL A 139 2.36 7.71 -31.36
CA VAL A 139 2.60 9.01 -32.02
C VAL A 139 1.89 9.06 -33.38
N LEU A 140 1.99 7.99 -34.17
CA LEU A 140 1.28 7.87 -35.44
C LEU A 140 -0.24 7.90 -35.25
N LEU A 141 -0.78 7.12 -34.32
CA LEU A 141 -2.21 7.07 -34.04
C LEU A 141 -2.75 8.40 -33.53
N ALA A 142 -2.01 9.10 -32.67
CA ALA A 142 -2.32 10.45 -32.20
C ALA A 142 -2.56 11.39 -33.38
N GLY A 143 -1.58 11.49 -34.28
CA GLY A 143 -1.68 12.38 -35.44
C GLY A 143 -2.73 11.92 -36.45
N LEU A 144 -2.82 10.62 -36.71
CA LEU A 144 -3.74 10.05 -37.68
C LEU A 144 -5.19 10.26 -37.25
N PHE A 145 -5.55 9.96 -36.00
CA PHE A 145 -6.94 10.07 -35.55
C PHE A 145 -7.41 11.51 -35.44
N VAL A 146 -6.54 12.46 -35.04
CA VAL A 146 -6.85 13.89 -35.13
C VAL A 146 -7.04 14.32 -36.58
N LEU A 147 -6.15 13.90 -37.49
CA LEU A 147 -6.28 14.19 -38.92
C LEU A 147 -7.62 13.65 -39.48
N LEU A 148 -7.96 12.39 -39.18
CA LEU A 148 -9.24 11.78 -39.58
C LEU A 148 -10.43 12.59 -39.08
N TYR A 149 -10.44 12.91 -37.79
CA TYR A 149 -11.48 13.70 -37.15
C TYR A 149 -11.63 15.07 -37.82
N LEU A 150 -10.53 15.81 -38.01
CA LEU A 150 -10.53 17.13 -38.64
C LEU A 150 -10.99 17.11 -40.10
N ARG A 151 -10.70 16.02 -40.82
CA ARG A 151 -11.24 15.77 -42.17
C ARG A 151 -12.75 15.48 -42.12
N ALA A 152 -13.24 14.79 -41.09
CA ALA A 152 -14.68 14.63 -40.89
C ALA A 152 -15.35 15.97 -40.58
N VAL A 153 -14.74 16.85 -39.79
CA VAL A 153 -15.21 18.23 -39.53
C VAL A 153 -15.26 19.11 -40.81
N GLY A 154 -14.64 18.66 -41.91
CA GLY A 154 -14.66 19.35 -43.20
C GLY A 154 -13.52 20.36 -43.37
N LEU A 155 -12.38 20.14 -42.72
CA LEU A 155 -11.13 20.86 -43.01
C LEU A 155 -10.42 20.25 -44.24
N THR A 156 -9.65 21.07 -44.96
CA THR A 156 -8.78 20.61 -46.06
C THR A 156 -7.58 19.82 -45.52
N ALA A 157 -6.79 19.21 -46.41
CA ALA A 157 -5.68 18.34 -46.00
C ALA A 157 -4.61 19.07 -45.16
N THR A 158 -4.20 20.28 -45.56
CA THR A 158 -3.12 21.02 -44.88
C THR A 158 -3.47 21.42 -43.44
N PRO A 159 -4.64 22.03 -43.14
CA PRO A 159 -5.04 22.28 -41.76
C PRO A 159 -5.23 21.03 -40.91
N ALA A 160 -5.80 19.97 -41.50
CA ALA A 160 -5.95 18.70 -40.80
C ALA A 160 -4.60 18.05 -40.46
N LEU A 161 -3.64 18.13 -41.39
CA LEU A 161 -2.26 17.67 -41.17
C LEU A 161 -1.57 18.46 -40.06
N LEU A 162 -1.73 19.79 -40.02
CA LEU A 162 -1.22 20.62 -38.93
C LEU A 162 -1.76 20.17 -37.58
N GLY A 163 -3.07 19.96 -37.46
CA GLY A 163 -3.67 19.49 -36.20
C GLY A 163 -3.17 18.10 -35.78
N GLY A 164 -3.00 17.19 -36.75
CA GLY A 164 -2.44 15.85 -36.50
C GLY A 164 -0.98 15.92 -36.03
N VAL A 165 -0.12 16.64 -36.76
CA VAL A 165 1.29 16.85 -36.40
C VAL A 165 1.40 17.54 -35.04
N ALA A 166 0.57 18.56 -34.79
CA ALA A 166 0.60 19.32 -33.55
C ALA A 166 0.26 18.46 -32.31
N PHE A 167 -0.69 17.53 -32.42
CA PHE A 167 -0.96 16.61 -31.30
C PHE A 167 0.14 15.55 -31.17
N ALA A 168 0.54 14.91 -32.28
CA ALA A 168 1.55 13.85 -32.31
C ALA A 168 2.90 14.29 -31.71
N PHE A 169 3.31 15.53 -31.98
CA PHE A 169 4.57 16.10 -31.50
C PHE A 169 4.38 17.12 -30.36
N SER A 170 3.18 17.19 -29.76
CA SER A 170 2.93 18.06 -28.61
C SER A 170 3.89 17.75 -27.46
N GLY A 171 4.16 18.76 -26.63
CA GLY A 171 4.97 18.58 -25.44
C GLY A 171 4.34 17.63 -24.42
N TRP A 172 3.00 17.52 -24.39
CA TRP A 172 2.32 16.51 -23.58
C TRP A 172 2.63 15.09 -24.07
N VAL A 173 2.56 14.82 -25.38
CA VAL A 173 2.96 13.51 -25.91
C VAL A 173 4.44 13.27 -25.65
N ALA A 174 5.29 14.25 -25.97
CA ALA A 174 6.74 14.20 -25.74
C ALA A 174 7.08 13.78 -24.30
N ALA A 175 6.42 14.40 -23.32
CA ALA A 175 6.64 14.15 -21.92
C ALA A 175 6.11 12.79 -21.46
N HIS A 176 5.21 12.15 -22.19
CA HIS A 176 4.60 10.87 -21.79
C HIS A 176 5.01 9.68 -22.67
N LEU A 177 5.90 9.84 -23.65
CA LEU A 177 6.33 8.71 -24.48
C LEU A 177 7.10 7.64 -23.69
N HIS A 178 7.80 8.04 -22.64
CA HIS A 178 8.39 7.12 -21.68
C HIS A 178 7.31 6.35 -20.89
N ASN A 179 6.13 6.94 -20.69
CA ASN A 179 4.96 6.41 -19.99
C ASN A 179 3.84 6.02 -20.98
N THR A 180 4.14 5.07 -21.86
CA THR A 180 3.33 4.76 -23.05
C THR A 180 1.83 4.52 -22.78
N GLN A 181 1.44 3.98 -21.62
CA GLN A 181 0.04 3.74 -21.23
C GLN A 181 -0.83 5.01 -21.15
N LEU A 182 -0.24 6.15 -20.75
CA LEU A 182 -0.97 7.42 -20.70
C LEU A 182 -1.34 7.86 -22.10
N VAL A 183 -0.33 7.99 -22.98
CA VAL A 183 -0.55 8.32 -24.40
C VAL A 183 -1.48 7.29 -25.03
N ALA A 184 -1.25 6.00 -24.79
CA ALA A 184 -2.06 4.89 -25.29
C ALA A 184 -3.54 4.99 -24.93
N THR A 185 -3.89 5.59 -23.78
CA THR A 185 -5.29 5.81 -23.42
C THR A 185 -5.87 7.00 -24.19
N VAL A 186 -5.12 8.11 -24.29
CA VAL A 186 -5.61 9.38 -24.84
C VAL A 186 -5.78 9.36 -26.36
N VAL A 187 -4.90 8.66 -27.09
CA VAL A 187 -4.92 8.72 -28.57
C VAL A 187 -6.21 8.23 -29.19
N TRP A 188 -7.02 7.42 -28.49
CA TRP A 188 -8.26 6.88 -29.03
C TRP A 188 -9.45 7.85 -28.95
N ILE A 189 -9.34 8.94 -28.18
CA ILE A 189 -10.42 9.93 -28.05
C ILE A 189 -10.77 10.55 -29.42
N PRO A 190 -9.81 11.04 -30.24
CA PRO A 190 -10.12 11.57 -31.57
C PRO A 190 -10.78 10.56 -32.52
N LEU A 191 -10.54 9.25 -32.36
CA LEU A 191 -11.26 8.23 -33.15
C LEU A 191 -12.74 8.16 -32.76
N GLY A 192 -13.05 8.26 -31.47
CA GLY A 192 -14.43 8.40 -30.98
C GLY A 192 -15.09 9.70 -31.47
N LEU A 193 -14.36 10.82 -31.46
CA LEU A 193 -14.85 12.10 -32.01
C LEU A 193 -15.13 12.00 -33.51
N TRP A 194 -14.29 11.31 -34.28
CA TRP A 194 -14.54 11.00 -35.68
C TRP A 194 -15.83 10.19 -35.88
N ALA A 195 -16.05 9.17 -35.04
CA ALA A 195 -17.26 8.35 -35.10
C ALA A 195 -18.53 9.16 -34.80
N ILE A 196 -18.47 10.07 -33.82
CA ILE A 196 -19.55 11.02 -33.51
C ILE A 196 -19.79 11.93 -34.72
N GLU A 197 -18.77 12.63 -35.21
CA GLU A 197 -18.93 13.61 -36.29
C GLU A 197 -19.53 12.96 -37.55
N ARG A 198 -19.05 11.77 -37.93
CA ARG A 198 -19.59 11.00 -39.05
C ARG A 198 -21.03 10.56 -38.84
N SER A 199 -21.38 10.07 -37.65
CA SER A 199 -22.74 9.59 -37.37
C SER A 199 -23.74 10.74 -37.33
N VAL A 200 -23.32 11.89 -36.81
CA VAL A 200 -24.16 13.10 -36.76
C VAL A 200 -24.32 13.66 -38.18
N GLN A 201 -23.29 13.64 -39.04
CA GLN A 201 -23.41 14.00 -40.46
C GLN A 201 -24.31 13.05 -41.26
N ASP A 202 -24.14 11.74 -41.07
CA ASP A 202 -24.89 10.71 -41.79
C ASP A 202 -26.34 10.55 -41.27
N GLY A 203 -26.66 11.13 -40.11
CA GLY A 203 -27.96 10.97 -39.44
C GLY A 203 -28.24 9.58 -38.87
N ARG A 204 -27.26 8.66 -38.95
CA ARG A 204 -27.31 7.28 -38.48
C ARG A 204 -25.90 6.76 -38.19
N VAL A 205 -25.79 5.73 -37.36
CA VAL A 205 -24.50 5.05 -37.13
C VAL A 205 -24.26 4.04 -38.24
N ARG A 206 -23.24 4.27 -39.07
CA ARG A 206 -22.75 3.27 -40.03
C ARG A 206 -21.82 2.29 -39.31
N VAL A 207 -21.68 1.07 -39.85
CA VAL A 207 -20.80 0.03 -39.30
C VAL A 207 -19.40 0.56 -38.99
N ARG A 208 -18.76 1.28 -39.91
CA ARG A 208 -17.44 1.90 -39.68
C ARG A 208 -17.37 2.83 -38.47
N SER A 209 -18.43 3.60 -38.21
CA SER A 209 -18.51 4.54 -37.09
C SER A 209 -18.81 3.81 -35.79
N GLY A 210 -19.67 2.79 -35.84
CA GLY A 210 -19.91 1.89 -34.70
C GLY A 210 -18.64 1.14 -34.29
N VAL A 211 -17.92 0.54 -35.24
CA VAL A 211 -16.65 -0.16 -34.98
C VAL A 211 -15.60 0.80 -34.42
N ALA A 212 -15.44 1.99 -35.01
CA ALA A 212 -14.49 2.99 -34.49
C ALA A 212 -14.82 3.41 -33.05
N MET A 213 -16.10 3.58 -32.72
CA MET A 213 -16.55 3.89 -31.36
C MET A 213 -16.28 2.73 -30.39
N ALA A 214 -16.62 1.49 -30.78
CA ALA A 214 -16.37 0.31 -29.97
C ALA A 214 -14.88 0.10 -29.71
N VAL A 215 -14.03 0.22 -30.74
CA VAL A 215 -12.58 0.14 -30.62
C VAL A 215 -12.05 1.25 -29.71
N ALA A 216 -12.51 2.50 -29.87
CA ALA A 216 -12.06 3.59 -29.02
C ALA A 216 -12.32 3.31 -27.52
N PHE A 217 -13.53 2.87 -27.16
CA PHE A 217 -13.86 2.51 -25.78
C PHE A 217 -13.08 1.29 -25.28
N ALA A 218 -12.96 0.24 -26.08
CA ALA A 218 -12.23 -0.97 -25.71
C ALA A 218 -10.75 -0.68 -25.45
N MET A 219 -10.12 0.11 -26.33
CA MET A 219 -8.71 0.46 -26.21
C MET A 219 -8.45 1.43 -25.05
N MET A 220 -9.31 2.42 -24.83
CA MET A 220 -9.21 3.30 -23.65
C MET A 220 -9.29 2.50 -22.34
N ALA A 221 -10.23 1.55 -22.26
CA ALA A 221 -10.44 0.75 -21.05
C ALA A 221 -9.31 -0.26 -20.77
N THR A 222 -8.63 -0.75 -21.81
CA THR A 222 -7.56 -1.76 -21.68
C THR A 222 -6.15 -1.16 -21.66
N ALA A 223 -5.94 0.08 -22.11
CA ALA A 223 -4.64 0.76 -22.15
C ALA A 223 -4.00 1.01 -20.77
N GLY A 224 -4.76 0.77 -19.70
CA GLY A 224 -4.23 0.64 -18.34
C GLY A 224 -4.24 1.90 -17.50
N PHE A 225 -4.86 2.99 -17.96
CA PHE A 225 -5.01 4.21 -17.16
C PHE A 225 -6.48 4.63 -16.99
N ALA A 226 -7.15 4.01 -16.02
CA ALA A 226 -8.60 4.13 -15.81
C ALA A 226 -9.10 5.58 -15.72
N GLN A 227 -8.39 6.46 -15.01
CA GLN A 227 -8.77 7.88 -14.89
C GLN A 227 -8.86 8.57 -16.26
N PHE A 228 -7.92 8.28 -17.17
CA PHE A 228 -7.93 8.83 -18.53
C PHE A 228 -8.99 8.20 -19.42
N ALA A 229 -9.31 6.92 -19.22
CA ALA A 229 -10.41 6.27 -19.91
C ALA A 229 -11.74 6.94 -19.54
N VAL A 230 -11.96 7.24 -18.25
CA VAL A 230 -13.17 7.93 -17.78
C VAL A 230 -13.22 9.37 -18.29
N LEU A 231 -12.13 10.13 -18.22
CA LEU A 231 -12.06 11.49 -18.78
C LEU A 231 -12.26 11.50 -20.30
N GLY A 232 -11.76 10.48 -21.01
CA GLY A 232 -11.97 10.28 -22.43
C GLY A 232 -13.43 10.00 -22.77
N ALA A 233 -14.09 9.09 -22.03
CA ALA A 233 -15.51 8.83 -22.17
C ALA A 233 -16.35 10.09 -21.90
N ALA A 234 -16.06 10.84 -20.82
CA ALA A 234 -16.71 12.10 -20.52
C ALA A 234 -16.53 13.12 -21.65
N THR A 235 -15.34 13.19 -22.24
CA THR A 235 -15.05 14.05 -23.39
C THR A 235 -15.91 13.71 -24.60
N LEU A 236 -16.07 12.42 -24.92
CA LEU A 236 -16.94 11.98 -26.02
C LEU A 236 -18.41 12.34 -25.76
N VAL A 237 -18.87 12.20 -24.52
CA VAL A 237 -20.23 12.58 -24.11
C VAL A 237 -20.46 14.09 -24.23
N ILE A 238 -19.57 14.91 -23.66
CA ILE A 238 -19.66 16.38 -23.72
C ILE A 238 -19.63 16.85 -25.17
N TYR A 239 -18.69 16.34 -25.96
CA TYR A 239 -18.58 16.70 -27.37
C TYR A 239 -19.83 16.32 -28.17
N ALA A 240 -20.37 15.12 -27.95
CA ALA A 240 -21.58 14.67 -28.60
C ALA A 240 -22.78 15.58 -28.24
N ALA A 241 -22.95 15.90 -26.96
CA ALA A 241 -23.99 16.80 -26.48
C ALA A 241 -23.90 18.20 -27.12
N CYS A 242 -22.70 18.81 -27.12
CA CYS A 242 -22.47 20.10 -27.77
C CYS A 242 -22.76 20.04 -29.29
N SER A 243 -22.32 18.97 -29.95
CA SER A 243 -22.53 18.77 -31.38
C SER A 243 -24.01 18.65 -31.75
N TRP A 244 -24.84 18.10 -30.86
CA TRP A 244 -26.29 18.01 -31.04
C TRP A 244 -27.01 19.32 -30.72
N LEU A 245 -26.70 19.96 -29.59
CA LEU A 245 -27.28 21.25 -29.20
C LEU A 245 -27.06 22.30 -30.30
N ALA A 246 -25.89 22.28 -30.94
CA ALA A 246 -25.57 23.17 -32.05
C ALA A 246 -26.39 22.93 -33.33
N ARG A 247 -27.06 21.77 -33.49
CA ARG A 247 -27.87 21.42 -34.67
C ARG A 247 -29.36 21.73 -34.53
N ARG A 248 -29.87 21.92 -33.31
CA ARG A 248 -31.28 22.29 -33.02
C ARG A 248 -32.35 21.43 -33.75
N ARG A 249 -32.05 20.16 -34.06
CA ARG A 249 -32.96 19.23 -34.76
C ARG A 249 -33.07 17.92 -34.00
N LEU A 250 -34.29 17.47 -33.68
CA LEU A 250 -34.55 16.19 -32.98
C LEU A 250 -34.06 14.96 -33.77
N SER A 251 -34.05 15.02 -35.10
CA SER A 251 -33.50 13.94 -35.94
C SER A 251 -32.00 13.71 -35.72
N ALA A 252 -31.27 14.67 -35.15
CA ALA A 252 -29.87 14.50 -34.76
C ALA A 252 -29.66 13.56 -33.56
N LEU A 253 -30.73 13.18 -32.84
CA LEU A 253 -30.69 12.20 -31.75
C LEU A 253 -30.76 10.75 -32.25
N ARG A 254 -31.18 10.50 -33.50
CA ARG A 254 -31.28 9.15 -34.07
C ARG A 254 -29.98 8.32 -33.97
N PRO A 255 -28.78 8.85 -34.23
CA PRO A 255 -27.54 8.07 -34.07
C PRO A 255 -27.15 7.81 -32.61
N LEU A 256 -27.76 8.48 -31.62
CA LEU A 256 -27.35 8.37 -30.22
C LEU A 256 -27.47 6.94 -29.70
N GLY A 257 -28.61 6.29 -29.92
CA GLY A 257 -28.81 4.90 -29.49
C GLY A 257 -27.77 3.95 -30.09
N GLY A 258 -27.42 4.15 -31.37
CA GLY A 258 -26.38 3.34 -32.02
C GLY A 258 -24.97 3.63 -31.50
N LEU A 259 -24.66 4.88 -31.15
CA LEU A 259 -23.37 5.26 -30.56
C LEU A 259 -23.24 4.71 -29.14
N LEU A 260 -24.32 4.75 -28.35
CA LEU A 260 -24.38 4.14 -27.03
C LEU A 260 -24.20 2.63 -27.12
N LEU A 261 -24.93 1.95 -28.02
CA LEU A 261 -24.75 0.52 -28.25
C LEU A 261 -23.30 0.18 -28.64
N ALA A 262 -22.69 0.96 -29.53
CA ALA A 262 -21.31 0.77 -29.92
C ALA A 262 -20.31 1.00 -28.76
N ALA A 263 -20.54 2.03 -27.94
CA ALA A 263 -19.74 2.27 -26.74
C ALA A 263 -19.87 1.11 -25.74
N THR A 264 -21.10 0.61 -25.52
CA THR A 264 -21.36 -0.57 -24.68
C THR A 264 -20.66 -1.81 -25.21
N LEU A 265 -20.69 -2.04 -26.54
CA LEU A 265 -19.91 -3.13 -27.15
C LEU A 265 -18.40 -2.96 -26.90
N GLY A 266 -17.88 -1.74 -26.95
CA GLY A 266 -16.48 -1.46 -26.58
C GLY A 266 -16.16 -1.80 -25.12
N VAL A 267 -17.05 -1.47 -24.18
CA VAL A 267 -16.92 -1.84 -22.76
C VAL A 267 -16.98 -3.36 -22.59
N LEU A 268 -17.87 -4.05 -23.31
CA LEU A 268 -17.96 -5.51 -23.30
C LEU A 268 -16.70 -6.18 -23.88
N LEU A 269 -16.09 -5.61 -24.91
CA LEU A 269 -14.80 -6.09 -25.43
C LEU A 269 -13.66 -5.92 -24.41
N ALA A 270 -13.75 -4.94 -23.51
CA ALA A 270 -12.83 -4.75 -22.40
C ALA A 270 -13.20 -5.55 -21.14
N ALA A 271 -14.28 -6.35 -21.15
CA ALA A 271 -14.76 -7.10 -19.99
C ALA A 271 -13.68 -7.98 -19.33
N PRO A 272 -12.78 -8.68 -20.06
CA PRO A 272 -11.72 -9.47 -19.40
C PRO A 272 -10.83 -8.64 -18.46
N GLN A 273 -10.54 -7.38 -18.81
CA GLN A 273 -9.81 -6.45 -17.93
C GLN A 273 -10.71 -5.88 -16.84
N LEU A 274 -11.90 -5.41 -17.20
CA LEU A 274 -12.78 -4.69 -16.28
C LEU A 274 -13.30 -5.59 -15.17
N LEU A 275 -13.79 -6.80 -15.50
CA LEU A 275 -14.35 -7.73 -14.51
C LEU A 275 -13.29 -8.18 -13.50
N THR A 276 -12.10 -8.55 -13.97
CA THR A 276 -10.99 -8.95 -13.08
C THR A 276 -10.53 -7.81 -12.20
N THR A 277 -10.50 -6.57 -12.73
CA THR A 277 -10.17 -5.38 -11.94
C THR A 277 -11.23 -5.09 -10.87
N PHE A 278 -12.52 -5.16 -11.21
CA PHE A 278 -13.61 -4.93 -10.26
C PHE A 278 -13.69 -6.02 -9.19
N GLU A 279 -13.33 -7.26 -9.51
CA GLU A 279 -13.19 -8.33 -8.52
C GLU A 279 -11.99 -8.09 -7.59
N PHE A 280 -10.87 -7.58 -8.11
CA PHE A 280 -9.66 -7.34 -7.31
C PHE A 280 -9.76 -6.12 -6.40
N LEU A 281 -10.43 -5.05 -6.83
CA LEU A 281 -10.43 -3.76 -6.15
C LEU A 281 -10.87 -3.81 -4.67
N PRO A 282 -11.92 -4.55 -4.26
CA PRO A 282 -12.31 -4.70 -2.85
C PRO A 282 -11.26 -5.40 -1.98
N ARG A 283 -10.31 -6.11 -2.59
CA ARG A 283 -9.24 -6.88 -1.92
C ARG A 283 -7.89 -6.17 -1.98
N ALA A 284 -7.82 -5.04 -2.69
CA ALA A 284 -6.64 -4.21 -2.80
C ALA A 284 -6.70 -3.07 -1.78
N ALA A 285 -5.56 -2.75 -1.19
CA ALA A 285 -5.42 -1.55 -0.39
C ALA A 285 -5.31 -0.34 -1.31
N ARG A 286 -6.19 0.64 -1.10
CA ARG A 286 -6.10 1.96 -1.73
C ARG A 286 -6.57 3.00 -0.73
N GLY A 287 -5.76 4.02 -0.47
CA GLY A 287 -6.12 5.08 0.47
C GLY A 287 -7.33 5.86 -0.02
N SER A 288 -8.35 6.02 0.83
CA SER A 288 -9.41 7.00 0.62
C SER A 288 -8.82 8.39 0.79
N ARG A 289 -8.86 9.23 -0.24
CA ARG A 289 -8.38 10.61 -0.17
C ARG A 289 -9.52 11.55 0.16
N THR A 290 -9.26 12.50 1.04
CA THR A 290 -10.21 13.55 1.39
C THR A 290 -10.25 14.61 0.28
N VAL A 291 -11.32 15.43 0.24
CA VAL A 291 -11.40 16.55 -0.69
C VAL A 291 -10.23 17.54 -0.53
N PRO A 292 -9.78 17.90 0.69
CA PRO A 292 -8.55 18.67 0.90
C PRO A 292 -7.31 18.05 0.23
N ASP A 293 -7.13 16.72 0.34
CA ASP A 293 -6.00 16.02 -0.30
C ASP A 293 -6.04 16.21 -1.82
N LEU A 294 -7.22 16.05 -2.44
CA LEU A 294 -7.40 16.27 -3.87
C LEU A 294 -7.13 17.73 -4.27
N GLN A 295 -7.62 18.69 -3.48
CA GLN A 295 -7.41 20.11 -3.76
C GLN A 295 -5.93 20.53 -3.67
N SER A 296 -5.12 19.83 -2.87
CA SER A 296 -3.67 20.05 -2.79
C SER A 296 -2.95 19.68 -4.11
N GLU A 297 -3.52 18.76 -4.88
CA GLU A 297 -3.00 18.26 -6.16
C GLU A 297 -3.54 19.01 -7.39
N ARG A 298 -4.18 20.16 -7.21
CA ARG A 298 -4.72 20.98 -8.31
C ARG A 298 -3.63 21.52 -9.24
N TYR A 299 -4.01 21.77 -10.49
CA TYR A 299 -3.17 22.48 -11.45
C TYR A 299 -3.09 23.96 -11.07
N ARG A 300 -1.91 24.43 -10.68
CA ARG A 300 -1.73 25.76 -10.08
C ARG A 300 -1.77 26.89 -11.12
N PRO A 301 -2.21 28.11 -10.75
CA PRO A 301 -2.27 29.25 -11.67
C PRO A 301 -0.94 29.55 -12.41
N GLY A 302 0.20 29.53 -11.72
CA GLY A 302 1.51 29.77 -12.36
C GLY A 302 1.95 28.68 -13.34
N ALA A 303 1.38 27.47 -13.25
CA ALA A 303 1.69 26.37 -14.15
C ALA A 303 1.16 26.59 -15.58
N TRP A 304 0.21 27.51 -15.77
CA TRP A 304 -0.31 27.87 -17.09
C TRP A 304 0.72 28.62 -17.95
N ILE A 305 1.75 29.21 -17.36
CA ILE A 305 2.89 29.79 -18.10
C ILE A 305 3.60 28.70 -18.94
N GLY A 306 3.56 27.45 -18.49
CA GLY A 306 4.07 26.28 -19.20
C GLY A 306 3.44 26.01 -20.57
N LEU A 307 2.30 26.64 -20.90
CA LEU A 307 1.72 26.61 -22.26
C LEU A 307 2.60 27.34 -23.29
N VAL A 308 3.42 28.28 -22.85
CA VAL A 308 4.27 29.13 -23.71
C VAL A 308 5.74 28.89 -23.42
N LEU A 309 6.10 28.73 -22.14
CA LEU A 309 7.47 28.51 -21.68
C LEU A 309 7.52 27.19 -20.91
N PRO A 310 7.63 26.04 -21.60
CA PRO A 310 7.45 24.72 -20.99
C PRO A 310 8.43 24.41 -19.85
N ARG A 311 9.65 24.99 -19.88
CA ARG A 311 10.67 24.75 -18.85
C ARG A 311 10.51 25.62 -17.59
N THR A 312 9.45 26.44 -17.51
CA THR A 312 9.10 27.16 -16.26
C THR A 312 8.61 26.22 -15.15
N LEU A 313 8.09 25.05 -15.51
CA LEU A 313 7.65 24.01 -14.59
C LEU A 313 8.79 23.08 -14.13
N GLY A 314 10.00 23.28 -14.66
CA GLY A 314 11.16 22.42 -14.48
C GLY A 314 11.81 22.12 -15.83
N ASP A 315 13.13 21.93 -15.82
CA ASP A 315 13.91 21.55 -16.99
C ASP A 315 14.36 20.08 -16.87
N PRO A 316 13.80 19.15 -17.68
CA PRO A 316 14.27 17.76 -17.72
C PRO A 316 15.70 17.65 -18.26
N MET A 317 16.33 18.76 -18.62
CA MET A 317 17.71 18.82 -19.07
C MET A 317 18.68 19.39 -18.03
N SER A 318 18.23 19.81 -16.84
CA SER A 318 19.12 20.46 -15.85
C SER A 318 19.64 19.50 -14.78
N ALA A 319 20.93 19.62 -14.40
CA ALA A 319 21.66 18.79 -13.41
C ALA A 319 21.24 18.91 -11.95
N ALA A 320 20.31 19.81 -11.62
CA ALA A 320 19.89 20.01 -10.25
C ALA A 320 18.62 19.23 -9.91
N PRO A 321 18.42 18.87 -8.63
CA PRO A 321 17.16 18.32 -8.16
C PRO A 321 16.01 19.24 -8.55
N TRP A 322 15.03 18.70 -9.27
CA TRP A 322 13.83 19.40 -9.72
C TRP A 322 13.02 20.06 -8.58
N GLN A 323 13.35 19.74 -7.33
CA GLN A 323 12.82 20.37 -6.11
C GLN A 323 13.25 21.84 -5.94
N THR A 324 14.25 22.32 -6.69
CA THR A 324 14.83 23.66 -6.51
C THR A 324 14.97 24.50 -7.79
N GLN A 325 14.60 23.98 -8.97
CA GLN A 325 14.85 24.67 -10.23
C GLN A 325 13.59 24.99 -11.05
N GLY A 326 13.42 26.29 -11.28
CA GLY A 326 12.34 26.95 -11.97
C GLY A 326 12.12 28.32 -11.34
N LEU A 327 11.49 29.25 -12.05
CA LEU A 327 11.00 30.47 -11.40
C LEU A 327 9.85 30.15 -10.42
N THR A 328 9.36 28.91 -10.37
CA THR A 328 8.16 28.46 -9.67
C THR A 328 8.19 28.61 -8.14
N PRO A 329 9.24 28.23 -7.38
CA PRO A 329 9.27 28.49 -5.94
C PRO A 329 9.18 30.00 -5.62
N ALA A 330 9.87 30.83 -6.41
CA ALA A 330 9.91 32.29 -6.25
C ALA A 330 8.64 33.01 -6.77
N LEU A 331 8.07 32.60 -7.91
CA LEU A 331 6.86 33.18 -8.51
C LEU A 331 5.56 32.72 -7.81
N LEU A 332 5.58 31.56 -7.14
CA LEU A 332 4.42 31.02 -6.42
C LEU A 332 4.42 31.38 -4.93
N GLY A 333 5.46 32.07 -4.43
CA GLY A 333 5.54 32.52 -3.04
C GLY A 333 5.72 31.38 -2.03
N GLU A 334 6.32 30.26 -2.43
CA GLU A 334 6.48 29.08 -1.57
C GLU A 334 7.95 28.86 -1.22
N GLY A 335 8.25 28.88 0.09
CA GLY A 335 9.55 28.49 0.60
C GLY A 335 9.81 26.98 0.40
N PRO A 336 11.08 26.56 0.37
CA PRO A 336 11.47 25.17 0.10
C PRO A 336 10.88 24.13 1.08
N GLU A 337 10.43 24.55 2.25
CA GLU A 337 9.84 23.68 3.29
C GLU A 337 8.34 23.38 3.08
N ARG A 338 7.66 24.08 2.16
CA ARG A 338 6.20 23.99 1.94
C ARG A 338 5.79 23.36 0.61
N VAL A 339 6.69 22.71 -0.11
CA VAL A 339 6.35 22.04 -1.38
C VAL A 339 5.97 20.58 -1.07
N PRO A 340 4.67 20.19 -1.09
CA PRO A 340 4.30 18.80 -0.90
C PRO A 340 5.06 17.90 -1.90
N PRO A 341 5.46 16.69 -1.50
CA PRO A 341 6.14 15.73 -2.36
C PRO A 341 5.32 15.27 -3.58
N LEU A 342 4.08 15.75 -3.75
CA LEU A 342 3.15 15.51 -4.86
C LEU A 342 2.95 16.72 -5.81
N VAL A 343 3.60 17.87 -5.55
CA VAL A 343 3.70 19.01 -6.50
C VAL A 343 4.65 18.73 -7.69
N THR A 344 5.12 17.49 -7.82
CA THR A 344 6.49 17.12 -8.20
C THR A 344 6.63 16.36 -9.53
N ASN A 345 5.51 15.94 -10.14
CA ASN A 345 5.50 15.15 -11.37
C ASN A 345 5.34 16.04 -12.61
N TRP A 346 6.46 16.64 -13.07
CA TRP A 346 6.51 17.52 -14.25
C TRP A 346 5.85 16.90 -15.48
N SER A 347 6.07 15.60 -15.73
CA SER A 347 5.54 14.91 -16.91
C SER A 347 4.02 14.98 -16.97
N GLU A 348 3.34 14.77 -15.85
CA GLU A 348 1.87 14.80 -15.76
C GLU A 348 1.27 16.22 -15.82
N ARG A 349 2.10 17.25 -15.74
CA ARG A 349 1.67 18.66 -15.70
C ARG A 349 2.04 19.44 -16.96
N THR A 350 3.07 19.04 -17.71
CA THR A 350 3.41 19.74 -18.96
C THR A 350 2.37 19.49 -20.05
N ILE A 351 1.94 20.56 -20.71
CA ILE A 351 0.89 20.53 -21.75
C ILE A 351 1.28 21.28 -23.03
N TYR A 352 2.55 21.70 -23.15
CA TYR A 352 3.04 22.60 -24.20
C TYR A 352 2.55 22.20 -25.60
N PRO A 353 1.63 22.98 -26.22
CA PRO A 353 1.08 22.66 -27.52
C PRO A 353 1.92 23.19 -28.69
N GLY A 354 2.95 24.01 -28.42
CA GLY A 354 3.66 24.83 -29.42
C GLY A 354 3.13 26.26 -29.48
N VAL A 355 4.02 27.25 -29.60
CA VAL A 355 3.67 28.69 -29.69
C VAL A 355 2.80 28.96 -30.92
N VAL A 356 3.16 28.41 -32.08
CA VAL A 356 2.38 28.59 -33.32
C VAL A 356 0.99 27.97 -33.16
N VAL A 357 0.93 26.77 -32.59
CA VAL A 357 -0.32 26.02 -32.38
C VAL A 357 -1.23 26.78 -31.43
N LEU A 358 -0.69 27.33 -30.33
CA LEU A 358 -1.47 28.11 -29.37
C LEU A 358 -2.07 29.38 -30.00
N LEU A 359 -1.27 30.13 -30.76
CA LEU A 359 -1.75 31.33 -31.48
C LEU A 359 -2.88 30.98 -32.46
N LEU A 360 -2.70 29.89 -33.21
CA LEU A 360 -3.72 29.40 -34.14
C LEU A 360 -4.95 28.85 -33.41
N ALA A 361 -4.81 28.27 -32.22
CA ALA A 361 -5.93 27.79 -31.41
C ALA A 361 -6.79 28.96 -30.92
N VAL A 362 -6.16 30.05 -30.46
CA VAL A 362 -6.85 31.30 -30.09
C VAL A 362 -7.58 31.89 -31.30
N LEU A 363 -6.94 31.92 -32.47
CA LEU A 363 -7.59 32.33 -33.72
C LEU A 363 -8.76 31.43 -34.08
N GLY A 364 -8.62 30.12 -33.91
CA GLY A 364 -9.67 29.14 -34.12
C GLY A 364 -10.88 29.40 -33.22
N LEU A 365 -10.64 29.69 -31.95
CA LEU A 365 -11.70 30.03 -30.99
C LEU A 365 -12.39 31.35 -31.33
N ALA A 366 -11.62 32.39 -31.66
CA ALA A 366 -12.15 33.74 -31.86
C ALA A 366 -12.86 33.92 -33.22
N SER A 367 -12.43 33.20 -34.26
CA SER A 367 -12.83 33.48 -35.65
C SER A 367 -13.44 32.29 -36.39
N SER A 368 -13.35 31.06 -35.88
CA SER A 368 -13.99 29.93 -36.55
C SER A 368 -15.49 29.93 -36.28
N ARG A 369 -16.28 29.89 -37.36
CA ARG A 369 -17.74 29.68 -37.27
C ARG A 369 -18.14 28.20 -37.22
N ARG A 370 -17.16 27.30 -37.11
CA ARG A 370 -17.41 25.85 -37.10
C ARG A 370 -17.92 25.42 -35.73
N ARG A 371 -19.03 24.66 -35.71
CA ARG A 371 -19.63 24.09 -34.48
C ARG A 371 -18.65 23.19 -33.71
N ALA A 372 -17.80 22.48 -34.44
CA ALA A 372 -16.74 21.66 -33.85
C ALA A 372 -15.74 22.48 -33.02
N ALA A 373 -15.42 23.73 -33.43
CA ALA A 373 -14.52 24.60 -32.68
C ALA A 373 -15.14 25.00 -31.32
N LEU A 374 -16.43 25.34 -31.28
CA LEU A 374 -17.13 25.62 -30.02
C LEU A 374 -17.15 24.38 -29.10
N SER A 375 -17.44 23.21 -29.67
CA SER A 375 -17.49 21.96 -28.90
C SER A 375 -16.13 21.59 -28.30
N LEU A 376 -15.05 21.76 -29.08
CA LEU A 376 -13.67 21.59 -28.60
C LEU A 376 -13.31 22.60 -27.50
N ALA A 377 -13.77 23.85 -27.62
CA ALA A 377 -13.55 24.89 -26.62
C ALA A 377 -14.25 24.57 -25.29
N VAL A 378 -15.47 24.01 -25.34
CA VAL A 378 -16.17 23.55 -24.14
C VAL A 378 -15.40 22.41 -23.48
N VAL A 379 -14.95 21.41 -24.24
CA VAL A 379 -14.14 20.30 -23.70
C VAL A 379 -12.85 20.81 -23.06
N ALA A 380 -12.12 21.71 -23.73
CA ALA A 380 -10.90 22.32 -23.21
C ALA A 380 -11.16 23.11 -21.92
N GLY A 381 -12.26 23.88 -21.89
CA GLY A 381 -12.70 24.62 -20.70
C GLY A 381 -13.05 23.70 -19.53
N CYS A 382 -13.80 22.63 -19.77
CA CYS A 382 -14.10 21.62 -18.75
C CYS A 382 -12.82 21.00 -18.17
N GLY A 383 -11.86 20.62 -19.02
CA GLY A 383 -10.57 20.09 -18.56
C GLY A 383 -9.79 21.08 -17.70
N ALA A 384 -9.71 22.35 -18.11
CA ALA A 384 -9.05 23.40 -17.35
C ALA A 384 -9.72 23.67 -15.99
N LEU A 385 -11.05 23.72 -15.96
CA LEU A 385 -11.83 23.91 -14.74
C LEU A 385 -11.66 22.73 -13.77
N MET A 386 -11.77 21.50 -14.27
CA MET A 386 -11.59 20.29 -13.47
C MET A 386 -10.17 20.19 -12.90
N ALA A 387 -9.17 20.68 -13.63
CA ALA A 387 -7.79 20.63 -13.17
C ALA A 387 -7.46 21.70 -12.11
N ALA A 388 -8.02 22.91 -12.23
CA ALA A 388 -7.54 24.07 -11.47
C ALA A 388 -8.52 24.62 -10.43
N VAL A 389 -9.83 24.45 -10.61
CA VAL A 389 -10.85 25.15 -9.80
C VAL A 389 -11.24 24.30 -8.57
N PRO A 390 -10.99 24.76 -7.33
CA PRO A 390 -11.26 23.97 -6.12
C PRO A 390 -12.71 23.51 -5.97
N ALA A 391 -13.68 24.35 -6.37
CA ALA A 391 -15.10 24.00 -6.34
C ALA A 391 -15.45 22.85 -7.30
N CYS A 392 -14.84 22.84 -8.50
CA CYS A 392 -15.00 21.73 -9.44
C CYS A 392 -14.36 20.45 -8.87
N ILE A 393 -13.16 20.56 -8.28
CA ILE A 393 -12.46 19.43 -7.64
C ILE A 393 -13.28 18.82 -6.51
N ALA A 394 -13.89 19.65 -5.66
CA ALA A 394 -14.78 19.18 -4.60
C ALA A 394 -16.00 18.42 -5.17
N LEU A 395 -16.60 18.93 -6.24
CA LEU A 395 -17.78 18.34 -6.86
C LEU A 395 -17.52 16.98 -7.50
N TYR A 396 -16.36 16.75 -8.13
CA TYR A 396 -16.06 15.43 -8.71
C TYR A 396 -15.27 14.52 -7.77
N GLY A 397 -14.64 15.05 -6.71
CA GLY A 397 -13.99 14.23 -5.68
C GLY A 397 -14.96 13.32 -4.92
N VAL A 398 -16.27 13.61 -4.97
CA VAL A 398 -17.34 12.77 -4.42
C VAL A 398 -17.89 11.74 -5.42
N LEU A 399 -17.49 11.78 -6.69
CA LEU A 399 -17.93 10.83 -7.69
C LEU A 399 -17.10 9.53 -7.58
N PRO A 400 -17.73 8.35 -7.51
CA PRO A 400 -17.02 7.07 -7.45
C PRO A 400 -16.00 6.92 -8.59
N GLY A 401 -14.74 6.64 -8.26
CA GLY A 401 -13.66 6.42 -9.23
C GLY A 401 -12.85 7.67 -9.59
N PHE A 402 -13.26 8.86 -9.13
CA PHE A 402 -12.52 10.12 -9.27
C PHE A 402 -11.76 10.54 -8.00
N ASP A 403 -12.11 9.95 -6.86
CA ASP A 403 -11.43 10.04 -5.56
C ASP A 403 -9.99 9.49 -5.59
N VAL A 404 -9.69 8.69 -6.61
CA VAL A 404 -8.48 7.87 -6.71
C VAL A 404 -7.42 8.35 -7.72
N GLY A 405 -7.62 9.52 -8.36
CA GLY A 405 -6.66 10.11 -9.31
C GLY A 405 -6.36 11.60 -9.09
N ALA A 406 -5.24 12.11 -9.62
CA ALA A 406 -4.83 13.50 -9.40
C ALA A 406 -5.68 14.48 -10.25
N PRO A 407 -6.31 15.50 -9.64
CA PRO A 407 -7.05 16.56 -10.34
C PRO A 407 -6.30 17.23 -11.49
N ALA A 408 -5.03 17.56 -11.26
CA ALA A 408 -4.20 18.22 -12.26
C ALA A 408 -4.19 17.53 -13.63
N ARG A 409 -4.36 16.21 -13.67
CA ARG A 409 -4.30 15.43 -14.92
C ARG A 409 -5.45 15.72 -15.89
N ALA A 410 -6.52 16.39 -15.45
CA ALA A 410 -7.58 16.83 -16.35
C ALA A 410 -7.08 17.83 -17.42
N VAL A 411 -5.92 18.46 -17.22
CA VAL A 411 -5.26 19.26 -18.27
C VAL A 411 -4.92 18.46 -19.53
N MET A 412 -4.87 17.12 -19.46
CA MET A 412 -4.62 16.29 -20.64
C MET A 412 -5.67 16.51 -21.74
N LEU A 413 -6.90 16.94 -21.39
CA LEU A 413 -7.93 17.25 -22.38
C LEU A 413 -7.53 18.41 -23.31
N LEU A 414 -6.62 19.28 -22.87
CA LEU A 414 -6.06 20.33 -23.70
C LEU A 414 -5.06 19.80 -24.73
N SER A 415 -4.45 18.63 -24.48
CA SER A 415 -3.36 18.10 -25.30
C SER A 415 -3.77 17.86 -26.76
N PHE A 416 -5.00 17.38 -27.02
CA PHE A 416 -5.50 17.19 -28.38
C PHE A 416 -6.51 18.27 -28.82
N THR A 417 -7.23 18.92 -27.89
CA THR A 417 -8.22 19.95 -28.25
C THR A 417 -7.56 21.24 -28.74
N LEU A 418 -6.43 21.66 -28.17
CA LEU A 418 -5.68 22.82 -28.65
C LEU A 418 -5.14 22.61 -30.08
N PRO A 419 -4.47 21.49 -30.42
CA PRO A 419 -4.13 21.15 -31.80
C PRO A 419 -5.33 21.15 -32.77
N ALA A 420 -6.48 20.60 -32.34
CA ALA A 420 -7.68 20.56 -33.16
C ALA A 420 -8.29 21.96 -33.39
N LEU A 421 -8.28 22.82 -32.37
CA LEU A 421 -8.65 24.24 -32.49
C LEU A 421 -7.67 25.01 -33.39
N ALA A 422 -6.37 24.72 -33.27
CA ALA A 422 -5.33 25.32 -34.10
C ALA A 422 -5.55 25.01 -35.58
N ALA A 423 -5.94 23.79 -35.93
CA ALA A 423 -6.32 23.44 -37.30
C ALA A 423 -7.52 24.26 -37.81
N CYS A 424 -8.50 24.55 -36.95
CA CYS A 424 -9.62 25.42 -37.29
C CYS A 424 -9.17 26.86 -37.56
N GLY A 425 -8.30 27.42 -36.70
CA GLY A 425 -7.74 28.76 -36.89
C GLY A 425 -6.82 28.86 -38.11
N PHE A 426 -6.02 27.82 -38.37
CA PHE A 426 -5.20 27.73 -39.56
C PHE A 426 -6.03 27.72 -40.84
N SER A 427 -7.19 27.03 -40.86
CA SER A 427 -8.14 27.11 -41.97
C SER A 427 -8.66 28.52 -42.20
N VAL A 428 -8.92 29.29 -41.15
CA VAL A 428 -9.34 30.69 -41.26
C VAL A 428 -8.19 31.55 -41.79
N LEU A 429 -6.98 31.33 -41.28
CA LEU A 429 -5.80 32.10 -41.68
C LEU A 429 -5.41 31.84 -43.15
N VAL A 430 -5.42 30.60 -43.60
CA VAL A 430 -5.11 30.25 -45.00
C VAL A 430 -6.10 30.90 -45.97
N ALA A 431 -7.38 30.97 -45.61
CA ALA A 431 -8.41 31.64 -46.40
C ALA A 431 -8.35 33.18 -46.30
N GLY A 432 -7.85 33.72 -45.19
CA GLY A 432 -7.97 35.14 -44.84
C GLY A 432 -6.65 35.85 -44.49
N ALA A 433 -5.49 35.34 -44.92
CA ALA A 433 -4.18 35.90 -44.53
C ALA A 433 -3.99 37.38 -44.91
N GLN A 434 -4.69 37.85 -45.94
CA GLN A 434 -4.66 39.25 -46.39
C GLN A 434 -5.67 40.14 -45.66
N SER A 435 -6.60 39.57 -44.91
CA SER A 435 -7.62 40.30 -44.16
C SER A 435 -7.04 41.09 -42.98
N ARG A 436 -7.90 41.87 -42.30
CA ARG A 436 -7.56 42.54 -41.02
C ARG A 436 -7.07 41.55 -39.95
N VAL A 437 -7.57 40.32 -39.97
CA VAL A 437 -7.15 39.25 -39.05
C VAL A 437 -5.68 38.88 -39.29
N GLY A 438 -5.27 38.75 -40.54
CA GLY A 438 -3.87 38.47 -40.88
C GLY A 438 -2.93 39.65 -40.57
N ALA A 439 -3.40 40.89 -40.70
CA ALA A 439 -2.64 42.08 -40.27
C ALA A 439 -2.46 42.14 -38.76
N ALA A 440 -3.53 41.88 -38.00
CA ALA A 440 -3.49 41.80 -36.54
C ALA A 440 -2.53 40.69 -36.08
N LEU A 441 -2.64 39.49 -36.67
CA LEU A 441 -1.76 38.37 -36.33
C LEU A 441 -0.29 38.66 -36.67
N LEU A 442 -0.01 39.33 -37.80
CA LEU A 442 1.34 39.80 -38.15
C LEU A 442 1.89 40.75 -37.07
N ALA A 443 1.11 41.75 -36.68
CA ALA A 443 1.53 42.69 -35.63
C ALA A 443 1.75 41.97 -34.30
N THR A 444 0.81 41.13 -33.87
CA THR A 444 0.90 40.34 -32.63
C THR A 444 2.13 39.44 -32.61
N THR A 445 2.38 38.67 -33.68
CA THR A 445 3.53 37.76 -33.76
C THR A 445 4.86 38.51 -33.82
N ALA A 446 4.93 39.64 -34.52
CA ALA A 446 6.11 40.51 -34.50
C ALA A 446 6.38 41.09 -33.10
N THR A 447 5.34 41.56 -32.40
CA THR A 447 5.45 42.09 -31.03
C THR A 447 5.88 41.00 -30.05
N ILE A 448 5.26 39.81 -30.11
CA ILE A 448 5.65 38.66 -29.27
C ILE A 448 7.11 38.28 -29.56
N GLY A 449 7.52 38.21 -30.83
CA GLY A 449 8.89 37.89 -31.21
C GLY A 449 9.92 38.89 -30.67
N ALA A 450 9.64 40.19 -30.81
CA ALA A 450 10.50 41.24 -30.29
C ALA A 450 10.57 41.24 -28.74
N ALA A 451 9.42 41.08 -28.07
CA ALA A 451 9.34 41.00 -26.62
C ALA A 451 10.07 39.75 -26.07
N ALA A 452 9.92 38.60 -26.74
CA ALA A 452 10.61 37.37 -26.42
C ALA A 452 12.14 37.51 -26.53
N ALA A 453 12.63 38.13 -27.61
CA ALA A 453 14.06 38.38 -27.82
C ALA A 453 14.63 39.37 -26.78
N ALA A 454 13.88 40.43 -26.46
CA ALA A 454 14.27 41.39 -25.41
C ALA A 454 14.33 40.69 -24.04
N LEU A 455 13.30 39.90 -23.69
CA LEU A 455 13.28 39.15 -22.45
C LEU A 455 14.36 38.07 -22.40
N ALA A 456 14.67 37.41 -23.51
CA ALA A 456 15.78 36.44 -23.60
C ALA A 456 17.14 37.12 -23.33
N THR A 457 17.32 38.35 -23.82
CA THR A 457 18.51 39.15 -23.59
C THR A 457 18.62 39.57 -22.12
N ILE A 458 17.52 40.04 -21.52
CA ILE A 458 17.45 40.35 -20.08
C ILE A 458 17.73 39.11 -19.24
N ALA A 459 17.09 37.98 -19.58
CA ALA A 459 17.27 36.70 -18.89
C ALA A 459 18.72 36.21 -19.00
N HIS A 460 19.39 36.43 -20.14
CA HIS A 460 20.81 36.14 -20.30
C HIS A 460 21.69 37.01 -19.40
N ALA A 461 21.45 38.32 -19.37
CA ALA A 461 22.20 39.26 -18.51
C ALA A 461 21.95 39.01 -17.01
N ALA A 462 20.73 38.62 -16.64
CA ALA A 462 20.33 38.33 -15.26
C ALA A 462 20.68 36.89 -14.81
N GLY A 463 21.38 36.10 -15.63
CA GLY A 463 21.81 34.75 -15.24
C GLY A 463 20.67 33.74 -15.06
N TRP A 464 19.54 33.90 -15.74
CA TRP A 464 18.42 32.96 -15.66
C TRP A 464 18.81 31.55 -16.14
N PRO A 465 18.11 30.49 -15.69
CA PRO A 465 18.38 29.12 -16.11
C PRO A 465 18.47 28.98 -17.65
N SER A 466 19.45 28.21 -18.12
CA SER A 466 19.69 28.00 -19.56
C SER A 466 18.45 27.50 -20.29
N GLY A 467 17.71 26.56 -19.71
CA GLY A 467 16.47 26.03 -20.28
C GLY A 467 15.44 27.11 -20.60
N LEU A 468 15.20 28.03 -19.67
CA LEU A 468 14.25 29.14 -19.83
C LEU A 468 14.71 30.16 -20.87
N ARG A 469 16.02 30.43 -20.94
CA ARG A 469 16.61 31.28 -21.98
C ARG A 469 16.42 30.64 -23.36
N THR A 470 16.59 29.32 -23.49
CA THR A 470 16.34 28.60 -24.75
C THR A 470 14.87 28.70 -25.17
N ASP A 471 13.92 28.54 -24.24
CA ASP A 471 12.49 28.68 -24.55
C ASP A 471 12.15 30.07 -25.08
N LEU A 472 12.72 31.14 -24.49
CA LEU A 472 12.51 32.51 -24.94
C LEU A 472 13.09 32.77 -26.33
N TRP A 473 14.30 32.26 -26.62
CA TRP A 473 14.89 32.38 -27.95
C TRP A 473 14.12 31.56 -29.00
N ALA A 474 13.66 30.36 -28.65
CA ALA A 474 12.83 29.52 -29.52
C ALA A 474 11.48 30.21 -29.81
N MET A 475 10.84 30.81 -28.81
CA MET A 475 9.63 31.61 -28.97
C MET A 475 9.86 32.82 -29.89
N ALA A 476 10.98 33.54 -29.70
CA ALA A 476 11.33 34.68 -30.55
C ALA A 476 11.51 34.25 -32.01
N ALA A 477 12.33 33.23 -32.26
CA ALA A 477 12.59 32.71 -33.61
C ALA A 477 11.31 32.23 -34.29
N THR A 478 10.46 31.51 -33.56
CA THR A 478 9.17 30.99 -34.05
C THR A 478 8.22 32.12 -34.40
N ALA A 479 8.02 33.08 -33.49
CA ALA A 479 7.10 34.19 -33.71
C ALA A 479 7.55 35.12 -34.85
N LEU A 480 8.86 35.40 -34.96
CA LEU A 480 9.42 36.18 -36.07
C LEU A 480 9.33 35.45 -37.42
N SER A 481 9.49 34.12 -37.43
CA SER A 481 9.31 33.31 -38.64
C SER A 481 7.85 33.34 -39.13
N VAL A 482 6.89 33.24 -38.21
CA VAL A 482 5.46 33.40 -38.53
C VAL A 482 5.16 34.81 -39.05
N ALA A 483 5.72 35.85 -38.42
CA ALA A 483 5.58 37.24 -38.88
C ALA A 483 6.16 37.41 -40.30
N ALA A 484 7.34 36.86 -40.59
CA ALA A 484 7.94 36.91 -41.92
C ALA A 484 7.06 36.21 -42.97
N LEU A 485 6.53 35.02 -42.69
CA LEU A 485 5.62 34.30 -43.57
C LEU A 485 4.32 35.09 -43.83
N LEU A 486 3.75 35.68 -42.79
CA LEU A 486 2.55 36.53 -42.90
C LEU A 486 2.83 37.79 -43.72
N TRP A 487 3.99 38.42 -43.53
CA TRP A 487 4.40 39.58 -44.32
C TRP A 487 4.59 39.24 -45.80
N LEU A 488 5.30 38.15 -46.10
CA LEU A 488 5.49 37.66 -47.47
C LEU A 488 4.14 37.31 -48.14
N ARG A 489 3.24 36.64 -47.41
CA ARG A 489 1.92 36.27 -47.92
C ARG A 489 1.04 37.49 -48.17
N ARG A 490 1.07 38.49 -47.27
CA ARG A 490 0.34 39.76 -47.44
C ARG A 490 0.85 40.59 -48.61
N ARG A 491 2.14 40.51 -48.92
CA ARG A 491 2.75 41.14 -50.10
C ARG A 491 2.63 40.29 -51.37
N GLU A 492 1.88 39.18 -51.31
CA GLU A 492 1.69 38.24 -52.43
C GLU A 492 2.98 37.65 -52.99
N ARG A 493 4.07 37.69 -52.23
CA ARG A 493 5.38 37.16 -52.64
C ARG A 493 5.45 35.63 -52.62
N ILE A 494 4.52 34.99 -51.91
CA ILE A 494 4.41 33.53 -51.81
C ILE A 494 2.98 33.05 -52.02
N ALA A 495 2.83 31.93 -52.71
CA ALA A 495 1.55 31.26 -52.92
C ALA A 495 0.96 30.74 -51.61
N THR A 496 -0.36 30.57 -51.55
CA THR A 496 -1.09 30.05 -50.37
C THR A 496 -0.54 28.70 -49.90
N THR A 497 -0.20 27.81 -50.85
CA THR A 497 0.38 26.49 -50.56
C THR A 497 1.74 26.61 -49.88
N VAL A 498 2.61 27.48 -50.39
CA VAL A 498 3.95 27.73 -49.81
C VAL A 498 3.82 28.35 -48.42
N PHE A 499 2.91 29.30 -48.24
CA PHE A 499 2.60 29.88 -46.93
C PHE A 499 2.10 28.82 -45.94
N GLY A 500 1.17 27.96 -46.36
CA GLY A 500 0.63 26.91 -45.52
C GLY A 500 1.67 25.86 -45.13
N LEU A 501 2.51 25.43 -46.07
CA LEU A 501 3.63 24.51 -45.81
C LEU A 501 4.71 25.15 -44.92
N GLY A 502 5.01 26.42 -45.13
CA GLY A 502 5.94 27.18 -44.29
C GLY A 502 5.46 27.27 -42.84
N LEU A 503 4.18 27.57 -42.61
CA LEU A 503 3.61 27.58 -41.25
C LEU A 503 3.61 26.19 -40.61
N LEU A 504 3.31 25.14 -41.37
CA LEU A 504 3.41 23.76 -40.90
C LEU A 504 4.85 23.41 -40.49
N LEU A 505 5.83 23.81 -41.30
CA LEU A 505 7.25 23.59 -40.99
C LEU A 505 7.68 24.34 -39.73
N VAL A 506 7.31 25.62 -39.59
CA VAL A 506 7.64 26.40 -38.38
C VAL A 506 6.99 25.79 -37.14
N ALA A 507 5.72 25.35 -37.21
CA ALA A 507 5.06 24.66 -36.11
C ALA A 507 5.74 23.32 -35.77
N LEU A 508 6.15 22.55 -36.77
CA LEU A 508 6.89 21.31 -36.55
C LEU A 508 8.26 21.56 -35.92
N LEU A 509 9.01 22.56 -36.36
CA LEU A 509 10.32 22.91 -35.80
C LEU A 509 10.21 23.37 -34.35
N ASP A 510 9.20 24.17 -34.02
CA ASP A 510 8.89 24.58 -32.64
C ASP A 510 8.62 23.37 -31.74
N LEU A 511 7.76 22.46 -32.19
CA LEU A 511 7.45 21.23 -31.46
C LEU A 511 8.69 20.33 -31.31
N LEU A 512 9.46 20.13 -32.38
CA LEU A 512 10.69 19.31 -32.35
C LEU A 512 11.79 19.91 -31.47
N ALA A 513 11.88 21.23 -31.38
CA ALA A 513 12.83 21.91 -30.50
C ALA A 513 12.59 21.57 -29.03
N TYR A 514 11.34 21.31 -28.64
CA TYR A 514 11.00 20.79 -27.33
C TYR A 514 11.07 19.26 -27.27
N TRP A 515 10.55 18.56 -28.29
CA TRP A 515 10.37 17.12 -28.30
C TRP A 515 11.70 16.34 -28.30
N ILE A 516 12.70 16.78 -29.09
CA ILE A 516 13.98 16.08 -29.27
C ILE A 516 14.81 16.09 -27.97
N PRO A 517 15.01 17.23 -27.28
CA PRO A 517 15.73 17.22 -26.00
C PRO A 517 15.06 16.33 -24.96
N VAL A 518 13.72 16.33 -24.93
CA VAL A 518 12.97 15.48 -23.99
C VAL A 518 13.17 14.00 -24.33
N ASN A 519 13.14 13.58 -25.59
CA ASN A 519 13.17 12.16 -26.00
C ASN A 519 14.50 11.75 -26.67
N LEU A 520 15.61 11.77 -25.92
CA LEU A 520 16.91 11.34 -26.45
C LEU A 520 17.07 9.80 -26.42
N PRO A 521 17.89 9.22 -27.31
CA PRO A 521 18.22 7.79 -27.26
C PRO A 521 19.24 7.44 -26.17
N VAL A 522 19.13 6.22 -25.63
CA VAL A 522 19.98 5.60 -24.60
C VAL A 522 20.49 4.25 -25.08
N THR A 523 21.74 3.88 -24.80
CA THR A 523 22.31 2.57 -25.18
C THR A 523 21.60 1.39 -24.49
N LYS A 524 21.17 0.38 -25.25
CA LYS A 524 20.38 -0.76 -24.76
C LYS A 524 21.11 -1.60 -23.72
N SER A 525 22.41 -1.84 -23.92
CA SER A 525 23.28 -2.60 -22.99
C SER A 525 23.37 -1.97 -21.60
N ARG A 526 23.03 -0.69 -21.46
CA ARG A 526 23.04 0.06 -20.19
C ARG A 526 21.67 0.12 -19.52
N LEU A 527 20.71 -0.72 -19.90
CA LEU A 527 19.38 -0.73 -19.28
C LEU A 527 19.19 -1.85 -18.25
N TYR A 528 19.79 -3.02 -18.48
CA TYR A 528 19.66 -4.21 -17.63
C TYR A 528 21.00 -4.96 -17.55
N PRO A 529 21.97 -4.47 -16.75
CA PRO A 529 23.26 -5.14 -16.58
C PRO A 529 23.12 -6.43 -15.76
N THR A 530 23.88 -7.46 -16.11
CA THR A 530 24.00 -8.69 -15.31
C THR A 530 25.27 -8.61 -14.47
N THR A 531 25.21 -9.02 -13.19
CA THR A 531 26.37 -9.05 -12.28
C THR A 531 26.58 -10.45 -11.71
N PRO A 532 27.79 -10.80 -11.23
CA PRO A 532 28.03 -12.12 -10.61
C PRO A 532 27.09 -12.43 -9.43
N ALA A 533 26.72 -11.43 -8.63
CA ALA A 533 25.76 -11.60 -7.53
C ALA A 533 24.33 -11.93 -8.04
N LEU A 534 23.92 -11.37 -9.19
CA LEU A 534 22.65 -11.71 -9.84
C LEU A 534 22.66 -13.14 -10.38
N GLU A 535 23.76 -13.56 -10.99
CA GLU A 535 23.95 -14.92 -11.50
C GLU A 535 23.94 -15.93 -10.35
N PHE A 536 24.69 -15.68 -9.27
CA PHE A 536 24.68 -16.49 -8.06
C PHE A 536 23.26 -16.65 -7.49
N LEU A 537 22.52 -15.53 -7.36
CA LEU A 537 21.14 -15.57 -6.90
C LEU A 537 20.24 -16.39 -7.83
N ALA A 538 20.38 -16.24 -9.15
CA ALA A 538 19.59 -16.97 -10.13
C ALA A 538 19.85 -18.49 -10.07
N ASP A 539 21.10 -18.89 -9.87
CA ASP A 539 21.49 -20.29 -9.78
C ASP A 539 21.05 -20.94 -8.46
N GLU A 540 21.13 -20.20 -7.34
CA GLU A 540 20.84 -20.72 -6.00
C GLU A 540 19.36 -20.60 -5.57
N LEU A 541 18.59 -19.63 -6.07
CA LEU A 541 17.25 -19.34 -5.54
C LEU A 541 16.21 -20.41 -5.87
N GLY A 542 16.33 -21.15 -6.98
CA GLY A 542 15.33 -22.15 -7.38
C GLY A 542 13.89 -21.63 -7.32
N HIS A 543 13.13 -22.02 -6.28
CA HIS A 543 11.77 -21.54 -5.99
C HIS A 543 11.63 -20.67 -4.73
N ASP A 544 12.72 -20.40 -4.03
CA ASP A 544 12.74 -19.63 -2.79
C ASP A 544 12.67 -18.13 -3.05
N ARG A 545 12.47 -17.35 -1.98
CA ARG A 545 12.40 -15.89 -2.05
C ARG A 545 13.62 -15.26 -1.39
N TYR A 546 14.02 -14.10 -1.87
CA TYR A 546 14.95 -13.22 -1.18
C TYR A 546 14.24 -11.96 -0.68
N LEU A 547 14.92 -11.19 0.17
CA LEU A 547 14.44 -9.90 0.68
C LEU A 547 15.61 -8.93 0.92
N ARG A 548 15.40 -7.62 0.66
CA ARG A 548 16.40 -6.56 0.93
C ARG A 548 16.35 -6.07 2.38
N VAL A 549 17.51 -5.92 3.00
CA VAL A 549 17.72 -5.36 4.34
C VAL A 549 18.45 -4.02 4.26
N SER A 550 18.08 -3.08 5.12
CA SER A 550 18.64 -1.71 5.21
C SER A 550 19.16 -1.44 6.62
N ASP A 551 20.32 -0.77 6.73
CA ASP A 551 20.99 -0.45 7.99
C ASP A 551 20.21 0.56 8.87
N ASN A 552 19.24 1.30 8.30
CA ASN A 552 18.54 2.35 9.04
C ASN A 552 17.03 2.42 8.73
N ARG A 553 16.19 2.44 9.78
CA ARG A 553 14.72 2.62 9.73
C ARG A 553 14.30 3.98 9.12
N ALA A 554 15.11 5.02 9.26
CA ALA A 554 14.81 6.39 8.82
C ALA A 554 15.44 6.77 7.46
N ARG A 555 16.39 5.99 6.93
CA ARG A 555 17.15 6.31 5.69
C ARG A 555 17.12 5.20 4.64
N ALA A 556 15.98 4.55 4.45
CA ALA A 556 15.77 3.49 3.48
C ALA A 556 15.96 3.85 1.98
N VAL A 557 16.38 5.09 1.68
CA VAL A 557 16.68 5.55 0.31
C VAL A 557 18.19 5.53 0.06
N ALA A 558 18.99 6.04 1.00
CA ALA A 558 20.43 6.24 0.85
C ALA A 558 21.27 4.95 0.91
N ASP A 559 20.74 3.89 1.53
CA ASP A 559 21.42 2.58 1.64
C ASP A 559 20.86 1.54 0.65
N ARG A 560 20.18 1.99 -0.42
CA ARG A 560 19.64 1.09 -1.43
C ARG A 560 20.78 0.49 -2.26
N PRO A 561 20.87 -0.85 -2.39
CA PRO A 561 21.75 -1.44 -3.37
C PRO A 561 21.26 -1.03 -4.76
N ALA A 562 22.13 -0.38 -5.54
CA ALA A 562 21.79 0.11 -6.87
C ALA A 562 21.16 -1.00 -7.76
N LEU A 563 21.57 -2.26 -7.56
CA LEU A 563 21.28 -3.42 -8.42
C LEU A 563 19.87 -4.01 -8.36
N PHE A 564 19.07 -3.66 -7.34
CA PHE A 564 17.74 -4.27 -7.14
C PHE A 564 16.71 -3.23 -6.73
N HIS A 565 16.40 -2.29 -7.62
CA HIS A 565 15.19 -1.48 -7.41
C HIS A 565 13.93 -2.34 -7.51
N CYS A 566 12.79 -1.80 -7.04
CA CYS A 566 11.55 -2.57 -6.94
C CYS A 566 11.16 -3.20 -8.30
N ASN A 567 10.72 -4.47 -8.26
CA ASN A 567 10.30 -5.30 -9.39
C ASN A 567 11.34 -5.60 -10.49
N GLN A 568 12.57 -5.06 -10.45
CA GLN A 568 13.60 -5.37 -11.46
C GLN A 568 14.01 -6.84 -11.46
N ASN A 569 13.90 -7.48 -10.30
CA ASN A 569 14.09 -8.91 -10.09
C ASN A 569 13.28 -9.81 -11.04
N VAL A 570 12.16 -9.30 -11.56
CA VAL A 570 11.32 -10.01 -12.55
C VAL A 570 12.10 -10.28 -13.85
N LEU A 571 13.00 -9.38 -14.28
CA LEU A 571 13.81 -9.55 -15.48
C LEU A 571 14.78 -10.73 -15.37
N TYR A 572 15.21 -11.01 -14.15
CA TYR A 572 16.16 -12.08 -13.81
C TYR A 572 15.46 -13.32 -13.23
N ARG A 573 14.12 -13.33 -13.22
CA ARG A 573 13.30 -14.43 -12.66
C ARG A 573 13.66 -14.75 -11.20
N LEU A 574 13.96 -13.73 -10.41
CA LEU A 574 14.23 -13.84 -8.99
C LEU A 574 12.96 -13.52 -8.20
N ARG A 575 12.62 -14.31 -7.18
CA ARG A 575 11.42 -14.05 -6.36
C ARG A 575 11.79 -13.11 -5.20
N ASP A 576 11.30 -11.89 -5.29
CA ASP A 576 11.41 -10.89 -4.24
C ASP A 576 10.15 -10.96 -3.36
N ALA A 577 10.35 -11.09 -2.05
CA ALA A 577 9.27 -10.96 -1.09
C ALA A 577 8.69 -9.54 -1.06
N GLN A 578 9.46 -8.55 -1.51
CA GLN A 578 9.09 -7.15 -1.66
C GLN A 578 8.71 -6.83 -3.12
N GLY A 579 8.28 -5.59 -3.36
CA GLY A 579 8.00 -5.07 -4.71
C GLY A 579 7.01 -3.92 -4.68
N TYR A 580 6.76 -3.27 -5.81
CA TYR A 580 5.88 -2.11 -5.87
C TYR A 580 4.76 -2.30 -6.89
N GLN A 581 3.51 -2.18 -6.42
CA GLN A 581 2.32 -2.11 -7.26
C GLN A 581 1.39 -1.01 -6.72
N ALA A 582 0.80 -0.21 -7.61
CA ALA A 582 -0.13 0.84 -7.19
C ALA A 582 -1.39 0.27 -6.51
N LEU A 583 -1.74 -0.99 -6.83
CA LEU A 583 -2.75 -1.77 -6.13
C LEU A 583 -2.04 -2.97 -5.48
N THR A 584 -1.93 -2.94 -4.16
CA THR A 584 -1.32 -4.03 -3.37
C THR A 584 -2.41 -4.78 -2.62
N THR A 585 -2.31 -6.11 -2.51
CA THR A 585 -3.33 -6.91 -1.81
C THR A 585 -3.35 -6.59 -0.31
N LEU A 586 -4.56 -6.52 0.27
CA LEU A 586 -4.71 -6.31 1.72
C LEU A 586 -4.06 -7.42 2.54
N SER A 587 -4.12 -8.66 2.07
CA SER A 587 -3.49 -9.81 2.74
C SER A 587 -1.97 -9.68 2.82
N TYR A 588 -1.34 -9.16 1.77
CA TYR A 588 0.08 -8.85 1.80
C TYR A 588 0.37 -7.79 2.87
N LEU A 589 -0.34 -6.66 2.85
CA LEU A 589 -0.11 -5.61 3.85
C LEU A 589 -0.33 -6.09 5.29
N LYS A 590 -1.33 -6.96 5.51
CA LYS A 590 -1.57 -7.58 6.82
C LYS A 590 -0.40 -8.46 7.28
N LEU A 591 0.17 -9.27 6.38
CA LEU A 591 1.34 -10.11 6.68
C LEU A 591 2.55 -9.26 7.10
N TRP A 592 2.79 -8.17 6.38
CA TRP A 592 3.98 -7.33 6.60
C TRP A 592 3.78 -6.21 7.62
N ARG A 593 2.55 -5.99 8.10
CA ARG A 593 2.22 -4.95 9.10
C ARG A 593 3.12 -4.98 10.35
N PRO A 594 3.50 -6.14 10.92
CA PRO A 594 4.39 -6.18 12.07
C PRO A 594 5.79 -5.61 11.80
N LEU A 595 6.22 -5.59 10.52
CA LEU A 595 7.52 -5.11 10.07
C LEU A 595 7.48 -3.71 9.43
N ALA A 596 6.28 -3.15 9.21
CA ALA A 596 6.09 -1.87 8.54
C ALA A 596 5.90 -0.74 9.56
N SER A 597 6.74 0.31 9.52
CA SER A 597 6.40 1.57 10.17
C SER A 597 5.23 2.23 9.44
N LEU A 598 4.44 3.05 10.15
CA LEU A 598 3.10 3.51 9.75
C LEU A 598 2.98 4.13 8.35
N TRP A 599 4.07 4.50 7.67
CA TRP A 599 4.07 4.96 6.27
C TRP A 599 5.16 4.33 5.37
N ALA A 600 5.95 3.37 5.87
CA ALA A 600 6.98 2.68 5.08
C ALA A 600 6.37 1.49 4.34
N SER A 601 5.98 1.75 3.09
CA SER A 601 5.72 0.71 2.11
C SER A 601 6.88 -0.29 2.08
N VAL A 602 6.62 -1.51 2.55
CA VAL A 602 7.49 -2.69 2.38
C VAL A 602 7.87 -2.90 0.89
N GLY A 603 7.16 -2.23 -0.01
CA GLY A 603 7.44 -2.20 -1.45
C GLY A 603 8.56 -1.30 -1.97
N PHE A 604 9.14 -0.41 -1.15
CA PHE A 604 10.20 0.51 -1.61
C PHE A 604 11.51 0.47 -0.79
N ALA A 605 11.48 0.00 0.45
CA ALA A 605 12.44 0.46 1.46
C ALA A 605 13.34 -0.64 2.07
N GLY A 606 13.16 -1.92 1.72
CA GLY A 606 13.78 -2.97 2.53
C GLY A 606 13.10 -3.12 3.90
N ILE A 607 13.53 -4.08 4.71
CA ILE A 607 13.26 -4.08 6.17
C ILE A 607 14.50 -3.58 6.91
N ALA A 608 14.36 -3.15 8.17
CA ALA A 608 15.53 -2.77 8.96
C ALA A 608 16.31 -4.01 9.42
N VAL A 609 17.62 -3.85 9.64
CA VAL A 609 18.49 -4.90 10.20
C VAL A 609 17.93 -5.53 11.47
N ALA A 610 17.34 -4.73 12.36
CA ALA A 610 16.75 -5.20 13.61
C ALA A 610 15.60 -6.21 13.41
N ASP A 611 15.02 -6.25 12.22
CA ASP A 611 13.88 -7.08 11.86
C ASP A 611 14.29 -8.33 11.04
N ALA A 612 15.60 -8.54 10.84
CA ALA A 612 16.16 -9.58 9.97
C ALA A 612 16.04 -11.02 10.51
N ASP A 613 15.74 -11.20 11.80
CA ASP A 613 15.44 -12.49 12.45
C ASP A 613 13.93 -12.67 12.74
N SER A 614 13.06 -11.93 12.04
CA SER A 614 11.61 -12.01 12.27
C SER A 614 11.00 -13.30 11.74
N LEU A 615 10.15 -13.95 12.55
CA LEU A 615 9.29 -15.07 12.14
C LEU A 615 8.44 -14.78 10.88
N VAL A 616 8.13 -13.50 10.63
CA VAL A 616 7.42 -13.08 9.41
C VAL A 616 8.19 -13.47 8.15
N LEU A 617 9.53 -13.44 8.20
CA LEU A 617 10.41 -13.82 7.08
C LEU A 617 10.38 -15.33 6.83
N ASP A 618 10.36 -16.12 7.89
CA ASP A 618 10.29 -17.59 7.83
C ASP A 618 8.96 -18.04 7.22
N VAL A 619 7.86 -17.44 7.69
CA VAL A 619 6.50 -17.65 7.15
C VAL A 619 6.39 -17.14 5.71
N ALA A 620 7.04 -16.03 5.38
CA ALA A 620 7.10 -15.50 4.03
C ALA A 620 8.01 -16.31 3.08
N GLY A 621 8.71 -17.32 3.57
CA GLY A 621 9.58 -18.17 2.75
C GLY A 621 10.83 -17.46 2.24
N VAL A 622 11.37 -16.52 3.02
CA VAL A 622 12.55 -15.72 2.66
C VAL A 622 13.82 -16.47 3.04
N ARG A 623 14.52 -17.03 2.04
CA ARG A 623 15.75 -17.82 2.19
C ARG A 623 17.04 -17.01 2.14
N PHE A 624 17.02 -15.88 1.43
CA PHE A 624 18.19 -15.03 1.30
C PHE A 624 17.87 -13.60 1.69
N LEU A 625 18.74 -12.98 2.48
CA LEU A 625 18.71 -11.56 2.79
C LEU A 625 19.85 -10.87 2.04
N ILE A 626 19.55 -9.76 1.36
CA ILE A 626 20.54 -9.01 0.59
C ILE A 626 20.72 -7.60 1.12
N ALA A 627 21.96 -7.11 1.12
CA ALA A 627 22.30 -5.78 1.58
C ALA A 627 23.39 -5.13 0.73
N ALA A 628 23.37 -3.79 0.64
CA ALA A 628 24.38 -3.00 -0.07
C ALA A 628 25.70 -2.93 0.70
N ARG A 629 25.65 -3.10 2.01
CA ARG A 629 26.77 -2.98 2.95
C ARG A 629 26.77 -4.16 3.92
N PRO A 630 27.91 -4.49 4.54
CA PRO A 630 27.96 -5.56 5.52
C PRO A 630 27.11 -5.21 6.74
N ILE A 631 26.25 -6.12 7.14
CA ILE A 631 25.39 -5.99 8.31
C ILE A 631 26.02 -6.77 9.48
N ALA A 632 26.49 -6.05 10.49
CA ALA A 632 27.14 -6.66 11.66
C ALA A 632 26.23 -7.65 12.40
N ALA A 633 24.91 -7.41 12.45
CA ALA A 633 23.95 -8.29 13.11
C ALA A 633 23.76 -9.65 12.38
N LEU A 634 24.14 -9.73 11.10
CA LEU A 634 24.03 -10.95 10.29
C LEU A 634 25.40 -11.63 10.09
N ALA A 635 26.42 -11.21 10.82
CA ALA A 635 27.76 -11.77 10.73
C ALA A 635 27.76 -13.29 10.99
N GLY A 636 28.43 -14.05 10.14
CA GLY A 636 28.50 -15.52 10.18
C GLY A 636 27.39 -16.21 9.36
N ARG A 637 26.46 -15.47 8.76
CA ARG A 637 25.43 -16.00 7.85
C ARG A 637 25.69 -15.70 6.38
N GLU A 638 26.83 -15.09 6.05
CA GLU A 638 27.24 -14.77 4.68
C GLU A 638 27.42 -16.04 3.85
N VAL A 639 26.87 -16.05 2.65
CA VAL A 639 27.03 -17.15 1.69
C VAL A 639 27.64 -16.71 0.36
N TYR A 640 27.75 -15.40 0.15
CA TYR A 640 28.50 -14.79 -0.95
C TYR A 640 29.37 -13.66 -0.39
N PRO A 641 30.69 -13.85 -0.23
CA PRO A 641 31.59 -12.78 0.13
C PRO A 641 31.85 -11.89 -1.09
N PRO A 642 31.76 -10.55 -0.99
CA PRO A 642 32.09 -9.67 -2.11
C PRO A 642 33.57 -9.85 -2.49
N THR A 643 33.83 -10.09 -3.78
CA THR A 643 35.15 -10.27 -4.41
C THR A 643 35.94 -8.97 -4.61
N GLY A 644 35.32 -7.80 -4.37
CA GLY A 644 35.92 -6.47 -4.52
C GLY A 644 35.57 -5.77 -5.85
N GLU A 645 34.67 -6.35 -6.64
CA GLU A 645 34.21 -5.78 -7.91
C GLU A 645 33.11 -4.70 -7.68
N PRO A 646 33.04 -3.67 -8.54
CA PRO A 646 31.97 -2.66 -8.53
C PRO A 646 30.56 -3.30 -8.63
N GLY A 647 29.70 -3.06 -7.63
CA GLY A 647 28.32 -3.57 -7.64
C GLY A 647 28.16 -4.99 -7.06
N GLU A 648 28.95 -5.36 -6.08
CA GLU A 648 28.68 -6.58 -5.32
C GLU A 648 27.77 -6.34 -4.12
N LEU A 649 27.06 -7.40 -3.74
CA LEU A 649 26.06 -7.39 -2.67
C LEU A 649 26.47 -8.37 -1.58
N TRP A 650 26.11 -8.03 -0.35
CA TRP A 650 26.20 -8.94 0.77
C TRP A 650 24.97 -9.83 0.74
N ILE A 651 25.18 -11.15 0.65
CA ILE A 651 24.10 -12.14 0.63
C ILE A 651 24.23 -13.03 1.86
N TYR A 652 23.16 -13.05 2.66
CA TYR A 652 23.04 -13.83 3.88
C TYR A 652 21.99 -14.93 3.71
N ARG A 653 22.20 -16.09 4.32
CA ARG A 653 21.25 -17.20 4.32
C ARG A 653 20.38 -17.18 5.58
N ASN A 654 19.06 -17.29 5.40
CA ASN A 654 18.12 -17.57 6.48
C ASN A 654 17.95 -19.10 6.62
N PRO A 655 18.40 -19.72 7.73
CA PRO A 655 18.26 -21.15 7.94
C PRO A 655 16.84 -21.57 8.39
N ASP A 656 16.03 -20.63 8.89
CA ASP A 656 14.77 -20.94 9.59
C ASP A 656 13.53 -20.93 8.67
N VAL A 657 13.74 -20.92 7.35
CA VAL A 657 12.68 -20.89 6.35
C VAL A 657 11.72 -22.08 6.46
N LEU A 658 10.43 -21.78 6.51
CA LEU A 658 9.39 -22.80 6.47
C LEU A 658 9.19 -23.32 5.03
N PRO A 659 9.06 -24.65 4.81
CA PRO A 659 8.91 -25.23 3.47
C PRO A 659 7.68 -24.71 2.68
N ARG A 660 6.58 -24.41 3.38
CA ARG A 660 5.38 -23.76 2.82
C ARG A 660 4.42 -23.33 3.94
N ALA A 661 4.12 -22.04 4.03
CA ALA A 661 3.07 -21.52 4.92
C ALA A 661 1.91 -20.92 4.10
N ARG A 662 0.67 -21.15 4.55
CA ARG A 662 -0.53 -20.47 4.04
C ARG A 662 -1.25 -19.80 5.20
N LEU A 663 -1.55 -18.52 5.04
CA LEU A 663 -2.36 -17.78 5.99
C LEU A 663 -3.83 -17.93 5.59
N VAL A 664 -4.63 -18.53 6.47
CA VAL A 664 -6.09 -18.60 6.32
C VAL A 664 -6.78 -17.62 7.27
N PRO A 665 -7.85 -16.94 6.84
CA PRO A 665 -8.58 -15.99 7.69
C PRO A 665 -9.45 -16.64 8.76
N SER A 666 -9.83 -17.92 8.64
CA SER A 666 -10.62 -18.62 9.66
C SER A 666 -10.14 -20.05 9.90
N ALA A 667 -10.45 -20.55 11.09
CA ALA A 667 -10.32 -21.96 11.44
C ALA A 667 -11.67 -22.44 11.98
N ARG A 668 -12.08 -23.65 11.59
CA ARG A 668 -13.30 -24.29 12.09
C ARG A 668 -12.92 -25.59 12.76
N VAL A 669 -13.36 -25.73 14.00
CA VAL A 669 -13.13 -26.96 14.76
C VAL A 669 -14.24 -27.95 14.41
N VAL A 670 -13.88 -29.11 13.87
CA VAL A 670 -14.80 -30.17 13.46
C VAL A 670 -14.18 -31.53 13.74
N ASP A 671 -15.01 -32.55 13.98
CA ASP A 671 -14.53 -33.94 14.03
C ASP A 671 -14.15 -34.45 12.63
N ASP A 672 -13.46 -35.60 12.55
CA ASP A 672 -12.98 -36.14 11.28
C ASP A 672 -14.10 -36.51 10.31
N ALA A 673 -15.25 -36.96 10.83
CA ALA A 673 -16.37 -37.40 10.00
C ALA A 673 -17.05 -36.19 9.35
N GLU A 674 -17.24 -35.10 10.09
CA GLU A 674 -17.75 -33.84 9.59
C GLU A 674 -16.72 -33.12 8.71
N ALA A 675 -15.43 -33.17 9.05
CA ALA A 675 -14.38 -32.64 8.19
C ALA A 675 -14.38 -33.31 6.81
N LEU A 676 -14.42 -34.65 6.76
CA LEU A 676 -14.53 -35.41 5.51
C LEU A 676 -15.81 -35.08 4.74
N ARG A 677 -16.94 -34.92 5.45
CA ARG A 677 -18.22 -34.57 4.84
C ARG A 677 -18.18 -33.18 4.21
N LEU A 678 -17.64 -32.19 4.93
CA LEU A 678 -17.45 -30.81 4.47
C LEU A 678 -16.51 -30.73 3.26
N LEU A 679 -15.40 -31.49 3.29
CA LEU A 679 -14.45 -31.57 2.18
C LEU A 679 -15.07 -32.22 0.94
N HIS A 680 -15.78 -33.34 1.10
CA HIS A 680 -16.46 -34.01 -0.02
C HIS A 680 -17.62 -33.21 -0.60
N ALA A 681 -18.36 -32.48 0.24
CA ALA A 681 -19.45 -31.61 -0.19
C ALA A 681 -18.99 -30.29 -0.81
N GLY A 682 -17.69 -29.96 -0.72
CA GLY A 682 -17.16 -28.66 -1.16
C GLY A 682 -17.70 -27.48 -0.32
N ALA A 683 -18.14 -27.75 0.91
CA ALA A 683 -18.77 -26.77 1.80
C ALA A 683 -17.75 -25.85 2.51
N THR A 684 -16.45 -26.08 2.29
CA THR A 684 -15.33 -25.32 2.88
C THR A 684 -14.35 -24.93 1.78
N ASP A 685 -13.90 -23.68 1.76
CA ASP A 685 -12.81 -23.24 0.89
C ASP A 685 -11.47 -23.38 1.63
N PRO A 686 -10.59 -24.33 1.26
CA PRO A 686 -9.29 -24.53 1.92
C PRO A 686 -8.32 -23.36 1.72
N ARG A 687 -8.70 -22.33 0.97
CA ARG A 687 -7.99 -21.04 0.87
C ARG A 687 -8.43 -20.03 1.92
N ALA A 688 -9.62 -20.22 2.52
CA ALA A 688 -10.23 -19.30 3.46
C ALA A 688 -10.37 -19.89 4.87
N GLU A 689 -10.55 -21.19 4.98
CA GLU A 689 -10.86 -21.86 6.24
C GLU A 689 -10.02 -23.12 6.40
N VAL A 690 -9.37 -23.29 7.55
CA VAL A 690 -8.74 -24.56 7.93
C VAL A 690 -9.67 -25.32 8.86
N LEU A 691 -9.89 -26.59 8.55
CA LEU A 691 -10.58 -27.52 9.44
C LEU A 691 -9.57 -28.08 10.44
N VAL A 692 -9.80 -27.81 11.71
CA VAL A 692 -8.92 -28.23 12.79
C VAL A 692 -9.65 -29.30 13.58
N HIS A 693 -9.05 -30.48 13.69
CA HIS A 693 -9.56 -31.51 14.58
C HIS A 693 -9.34 -31.09 16.03
N GLN A 694 -10.39 -31.06 16.84
CA GLN A 694 -10.22 -30.98 18.29
C GLN A 694 -9.77 -32.36 18.76
N LEU A 695 -8.54 -32.49 19.25
CA LEU A 695 -8.14 -33.71 19.96
C LEU A 695 -9.18 -33.92 21.08
N PRO A 696 -9.87 -35.07 21.12
CA PRO A 696 -10.84 -35.31 22.17
C PRO A 696 -10.09 -35.29 23.51
N LEU A 697 -10.51 -34.41 24.42
CA LEU A 697 -10.34 -34.65 25.85
C LEU A 697 -10.87 -36.06 26.10
N ALA A 698 -10.00 -36.94 26.60
CA ALA A 698 -10.31 -38.35 26.84
C ALA A 698 -11.66 -38.46 27.57
N THR A 699 -12.69 -38.85 26.83
CA THR A 699 -14.01 -39.10 27.39
C THR A 699 -13.94 -40.42 28.14
N ALA A 700 -14.18 -40.31 29.45
CA ALA A 700 -14.27 -41.43 30.36
C ALA A 700 -15.26 -42.48 29.82
N THR A 701 -14.82 -43.73 29.81
CA THR A 701 -15.61 -44.89 29.41
C THR A 701 -16.60 -45.29 30.51
N ASP A 702 -17.75 -45.76 30.04
CA ASP A 702 -18.94 -46.30 30.70
C ASP A 702 -18.72 -47.09 32.02
N PRO A 703 -19.39 -46.74 33.15
CA PRO A 703 -19.27 -47.44 34.41
C PRO A 703 -20.31 -48.57 34.52
N GLY A 704 -19.94 -49.77 34.06
CA GLY A 704 -20.69 -51.00 34.35
C GLY A 704 -20.29 -51.63 35.68
N ARG A 705 -20.91 -51.24 36.80
CA ARG A 705 -21.34 -52.13 37.91
C ARG A 705 -21.95 -51.36 39.09
N ALA A 706 -23.21 -51.67 39.37
CA ALA A 706 -23.93 -51.25 40.55
C ALA A 706 -23.20 -51.68 41.85
N ARG A 707 -23.18 -50.78 42.83
CA ARG A 707 -23.04 -51.13 44.24
C ARG A 707 -24.17 -50.46 45.02
N GLU A 708 -24.82 -51.28 45.84
CA GLU A 708 -25.95 -50.96 46.69
C GLU A 708 -25.61 -49.86 47.70
N GLU A 709 -26.53 -48.91 47.84
CA GLU A 709 -26.49 -47.85 48.85
C GLU A 709 -26.77 -48.40 50.26
N PRO A 710 -26.04 -47.93 51.29
CA PRO A 710 -26.51 -48.02 52.67
C PRO A 710 -27.51 -46.89 52.95
N THR A 711 -28.64 -47.31 53.49
CA THR A 711 -29.80 -46.58 53.96
C THR A 711 -29.50 -45.43 54.92
N ASP A 712 -30.08 -44.28 54.60
CA ASP A 712 -30.89 -43.40 55.46
C ASP A 712 -30.48 -43.23 56.94
N SER A 713 -29.66 -42.19 57.20
CA SER A 713 -29.67 -41.47 58.48
C SER A 713 -29.30 -40.01 58.25
N HIS A 714 -30.26 -39.10 58.44
CA HIS A 714 -30.13 -37.64 58.26
C HIS A 714 -29.32 -36.93 59.37
N ASP A 715 -28.35 -37.59 60.00
CA ASP A 715 -27.35 -36.96 60.88
C ASP A 715 -26.00 -36.96 60.14
N PRO A 716 -25.48 -35.80 59.67
CA PRO A 716 -24.18 -35.74 59.00
C PRO A 716 -23.00 -35.93 59.97
N ALA A 717 -23.22 -35.89 61.29
CA ALA A 717 -22.13 -35.91 62.28
C ALA A 717 -21.30 -37.21 62.32
N PRO A 718 -21.84 -38.42 62.10
CA PRO A 718 -21.05 -39.66 62.01
C PRO A 718 -20.25 -39.75 60.72
N GLN A 719 -20.81 -39.32 59.58
CA GLN A 719 -20.13 -39.31 58.28
C GLN A 719 -18.99 -38.28 58.25
N VAL A 720 -19.20 -37.09 58.83
CA VAL A 720 -18.15 -36.07 58.98
C VAL A 720 -17.06 -36.54 59.95
N ARG A 721 -17.41 -37.20 61.06
CA ARG A 721 -16.42 -37.75 62.01
C ARG A 721 -15.57 -38.86 61.38
N TRP A 722 -16.18 -39.79 60.64
CA TRP A 722 -15.45 -40.82 59.91
C TRP A 722 -14.52 -40.25 58.81
N LEU A 723 -14.93 -39.16 58.16
CA LEU A 723 -14.09 -38.51 57.13
C LEU A 723 -12.80 -37.92 57.71
N VAL A 724 -12.78 -37.48 58.97
CA VAL A 724 -11.58 -36.89 59.61
C VAL A 724 -11.02 -37.78 60.72
N ASP A 725 -11.42 -39.05 60.77
CA ASP A 725 -10.96 -40.02 61.75
C ASP A 725 -9.48 -40.37 61.52
N ASP A 726 -8.72 -40.52 62.60
CA ASP A 726 -7.29 -40.85 62.56
C ASP A 726 -7.05 -42.23 61.91
N GLU A 727 -8.04 -43.14 61.95
CA GLU A 727 -7.99 -44.44 61.27
C GLU A 727 -8.31 -44.36 59.76
N ASN A 728 -8.72 -43.20 59.23
CA ASN A 728 -9.03 -42.98 57.83
C ASN A 728 -7.93 -42.15 57.12
N PRO A 729 -6.89 -42.78 56.56
CA PRO A 729 -5.77 -42.05 55.95
C PRO A 729 -6.12 -41.39 54.61
N LEU A 730 -7.29 -41.67 54.03
CA LEU A 730 -7.62 -41.21 52.68
C LEU A 730 -7.82 -39.69 52.64
N THR A 731 -8.50 -39.12 53.64
CA THR A 731 -8.84 -37.70 53.65
C THR A 731 -7.61 -36.82 53.79
N SER A 732 -6.67 -37.18 54.68
CA SER A 732 -5.41 -36.46 54.83
C SER A 732 -4.57 -36.59 53.55
N ARG A 733 -4.43 -37.79 52.98
CA ARG A 733 -3.72 -38.03 51.70
C ARG A 733 -4.28 -37.23 50.52
N VAL A 734 -5.60 -37.23 50.33
CA VAL A 734 -6.25 -36.45 49.27
C VAL A 734 -6.06 -34.95 49.48
N THR A 735 -6.18 -34.48 50.72
CA THR A 735 -6.06 -33.06 51.06
C THR A 735 -4.64 -32.56 50.83
N VAL A 736 -3.62 -33.26 51.34
CA VAL A 736 -2.22 -32.86 51.15
C VAL A 736 -1.81 -32.94 49.69
N ASN A 737 -2.34 -33.90 48.91
CA ASN A 737 -2.09 -33.98 47.47
C ASN A 737 -2.66 -32.77 46.71
N ARG A 738 -3.86 -32.28 47.09
CA ARG A 738 -4.45 -31.07 46.51
C ARG A 738 -3.66 -29.82 46.87
N PHE A 739 -3.22 -29.68 48.12
CA PHE A 739 -2.35 -28.57 48.52
C PHE A 739 -0.99 -28.64 47.83
N TRP A 740 -0.41 -29.83 47.71
CA TRP A 740 0.80 -30.07 46.93
C TRP A 740 0.61 -29.62 45.48
N GLN A 741 -0.48 -30.02 44.83
CA GLN A 741 -0.82 -29.62 43.46
C GLN A 741 -0.96 -28.10 43.31
N GLN A 742 -1.48 -27.38 44.31
CA GLN A 742 -1.54 -25.91 44.30
C GLN A 742 -0.16 -25.26 44.36
N VAL A 743 0.80 -25.89 45.05
CA VAL A 743 2.17 -25.36 45.19
C VAL A 743 3.04 -25.73 43.99
N PHE A 744 3.01 -27.00 43.58
CA PHE A 744 3.93 -27.59 42.61
C PHE A 744 3.31 -27.83 41.22
N GLY A 745 2.00 -27.58 41.06
CA GLY A 745 1.30 -27.63 39.80
C GLY A 745 0.63 -28.98 39.52
N THR A 746 1.34 -30.07 39.82
CA THR A 746 0.86 -31.45 39.67
C THR A 746 0.88 -32.15 41.02
N GLY A 747 -0.17 -32.91 41.34
CA GLY A 747 -0.23 -33.73 42.55
C GLY A 747 0.83 -34.83 42.55
N ILE A 748 1.18 -35.33 43.73
CA ILE A 748 1.95 -36.57 43.88
C ILE A 748 1.18 -37.72 43.20
N VAL A 749 -0.13 -37.75 43.42
CA VAL A 749 -1.12 -38.47 42.60
C VAL A 749 -1.72 -37.49 41.59
N THR A 750 -1.59 -37.78 40.30
CA THR A 750 -2.03 -36.87 39.22
C THR A 750 -3.56 -36.79 39.10
N THR A 751 -4.24 -37.91 39.39
CA THR A 751 -5.70 -38.06 39.42
C THR A 751 -6.24 -37.61 40.78
N SER A 752 -6.21 -36.31 41.06
CA SER A 752 -6.69 -35.75 42.33
C SER A 752 -8.19 -36.01 42.63
N GLU A 753 -8.93 -36.41 41.60
CA GLU A 753 -10.31 -36.86 41.61
C GLU A 753 -10.49 -38.35 41.97
N ASP A 754 -9.45 -39.19 41.82
CA ASP A 754 -9.52 -40.63 42.06
C ASP A 754 -8.23 -41.17 42.72
N PHE A 755 -8.37 -41.56 43.99
CA PHE A 755 -7.33 -42.23 44.81
C PHE A 755 -7.58 -43.75 44.93
N GLY A 756 -8.57 -44.27 44.22
CA GLY A 756 -8.92 -45.68 44.17
C GLY A 756 -8.10 -46.46 43.14
N ALA A 757 -8.53 -47.70 42.86
CA ALA A 757 -7.81 -48.62 41.99
C ALA A 757 -7.72 -48.18 40.51
N GLN A 758 -8.53 -47.20 40.09
CA GLN A 758 -8.51 -46.62 38.75
C GLN A 758 -7.68 -45.32 38.67
N GLY A 759 -7.23 -44.80 39.82
CA GLY A 759 -6.34 -43.65 39.91
C GLY A 759 -4.88 -43.98 39.58
N GLU A 760 -4.09 -42.95 39.33
CA GLU A 760 -2.65 -43.10 39.15
C GLU A 760 -1.94 -43.42 40.48
N ILE A 761 -0.88 -44.23 40.39
CA ILE A 761 -0.02 -44.52 41.54
C ILE A 761 0.74 -43.23 41.94
N PRO A 762 0.91 -42.96 43.25
CA PRO A 762 1.71 -41.81 43.71
C PRO A 762 3.13 -41.87 43.15
N SER A 763 3.64 -40.75 42.63
CA SER A 763 5.03 -40.68 42.16
C SER A 763 6.04 -40.87 43.31
N HIS A 764 5.67 -40.43 44.52
CA HIS A 764 6.49 -40.52 45.73
C HIS A 764 5.61 -40.99 46.91
N PRO A 765 5.33 -42.29 47.04
CA PRO A 765 4.38 -42.81 48.02
C PRO A 765 4.80 -42.53 49.47
N ASN A 766 6.09 -42.70 49.80
CA ASN A 766 6.59 -42.42 51.15
C ASN A 766 6.49 -40.91 51.52
N LEU A 767 6.63 -40.03 50.53
CA LEU A 767 6.47 -38.58 50.74
C LEU A 767 5.01 -38.22 50.99
N LEU A 768 4.09 -38.81 50.22
CA LEU A 768 2.65 -38.62 50.42
C LEU A 768 2.24 -39.06 51.83
N ASP A 769 2.75 -40.21 52.27
CA ASP A 769 2.44 -40.77 53.59
C ASP A 769 3.00 -39.89 54.72
N TYR A 770 4.26 -39.44 54.59
CA TYR A 770 4.86 -38.50 55.53
C TYR A 770 4.05 -37.20 55.64
N LEU A 771 3.69 -36.58 54.50
CA LEU A 771 2.94 -35.34 54.48
C LEU A 771 1.54 -35.49 55.05
N ALA A 772 0.88 -36.62 54.79
CA ALA A 772 -0.46 -36.91 55.30
C ALA A 772 -0.47 -37.08 56.83
N VAL A 773 0.53 -37.77 57.39
CA VAL A 773 0.69 -37.94 58.85
C VAL A 773 1.03 -36.62 59.52
N GLU A 774 2.00 -35.87 58.99
CA GLU A 774 2.39 -34.55 59.55
C GLU A 774 1.20 -33.58 59.55
N PHE A 775 0.39 -33.58 58.49
CA PHE A 775 -0.79 -32.72 58.42
C PHE A 775 -1.86 -33.12 59.46
N LEU A 776 -2.07 -34.42 59.67
CA LEU A 776 -2.97 -34.94 60.69
C LEU A 776 -2.48 -34.58 62.12
N GLU A 777 -1.22 -34.88 62.43
CA GLU A 777 -0.61 -34.64 63.74
C GLU A 777 -0.50 -33.15 64.10
N SER A 778 -0.42 -32.26 63.08
CA SER A 778 -0.50 -30.81 63.29
C SER A 778 -1.90 -30.30 63.70
N GLY A 779 -2.90 -31.18 63.76
CA GLY A 779 -4.30 -30.80 63.99
C GLY A 779 -4.91 -30.13 62.76
N TRP A 780 -4.52 -30.55 61.55
CA TRP A 780 -4.99 -29.99 60.28
C TRP A 780 -4.58 -28.52 60.06
N ASP A 781 -3.43 -28.08 60.60
CA ASP A 781 -2.94 -26.71 60.43
C ASP A 781 -2.42 -26.47 59.00
N VAL A 782 -3.28 -25.85 58.19
CA VAL A 782 -2.99 -25.50 56.79
C VAL A 782 -1.77 -24.55 56.68
N LYS A 783 -1.59 -23.60 57.60
CA LYS A 783 -0.47 -22.65 57.53
C LYS A 783 0.86 -23.33 57.85
N GLN A 784 0.88 -24.21 58.84
CA GLN A 784 2.05 -25.04 59.12
C GLN A 784 2.39 -25.93 57.92
N PHE A 785 1.40 -26.57 57.31
CA PHE A 785 1.60 -27.40 56.13
C PHE A 785 2.20 -26.62 54.95
N PHE A 786 1.62 -25.47 54.58
CA PHE A 786 2.19 -24.62 53.52
C PHE A 786 3.58 -24.11 53.87
N ARG A 787 3.88 -23.83 55.16
CA ARG A 787 5.23 -23.48 55.61
C ARG A 787 6.22 -24.60 55.31
N ILE A 788 5.88 -25.87 55.59
CA ILE A 788 6.72 -27.03 55.26
C ILE A 788 7.02 -27.06 53.76
N LEU A 789 5.99 -26.89 52.92
CA LEU A 789 6.16 -26.91 51.46
C LEU A 789 7.06 -25.76 50.96
N VAL A 790 6.77 -24.51 51.32
CA VAL A 790 7.51 -23.34 50.79
C VAL A 790 8.90 -23.17 51.39
N THR A 791 9.18 -23.84 52.52
CA THR A 791 10.52 -23.90 53.13
C THR A 791 11.27 -25.18 52.78
N SER A 792 10.74 -26.03 51.90
CA SER A 792 11.43 -27.22 51.42
C SER A 792 12.57 -26.87 50.44
N ALA A 793 13.58 -27.75 50.36
CA ALA A 793 14.60 -27.65 49.32
C ALA A 793 14.00 -27.77 47.92
N THR A 794 12.96 -28.58 47.76
CA THR A 794 12.21 -28.79 46.50
C THR A 794 11.58 -27.50 46.00
N TYR A 795 10.89 -26.74 46.86
CA TYR A 795 10.27 -25.47 46.46
C TYR A 795 11.30 -24.39 46.11
N ARG A 796 12.45 -24.37 46.80
CA ARG A 796 13.53 -23.41 46.57
C ARG A 796 14.42 -23.72 45.36
N GLN A 797 14.16 -24.80 44.63
CA GLN A 797 14.92 -25.10 43.42
C GLN A 797 14.67 -24.04 42.34
N ALA A 798 15.70 -23.74 41.55
CA ALA A 798 15.54 -22.91 40.36
C ALA A 798 14.65 -23.63 39.32
N ALA A 799 13.75 -22.88 38.67
CA ALA A 799 12.92 -23.37 37.58
C ALA A 799 13.68 -23.52 36.23
N SER A 800 15.01 -23.35 36.24
CA SER A 800 15.86 -23.44 35.06
C SER A 800 15.80 -24.82 34.41
N LEU A 801 15.44 -24.84 33.13
CA LEU A 801 15.33 -26.04 32.30
C LEU A 801 16.62 -26.23 31.49
N THR A 802 17.33 -27.33 31.72
CA THR A 802 18.44 -27.77 30.87
C THR A 802 17.98 -28.93 29.98
N PRO A 803 18.64 -29.19 28.84
CA PRO A 803 18.31 -30.33 27.97
C PRO A 803 18.24 -31.66 28.74
N ASP A 804 19.23 -31.95 29.59
CA ASP A 804 19.26 -33.18 30.41
C ASP A 804 18.06 -33.30 31.36
N LYS A 805 17.67 -32.18 32.00
CA LYS A 805 16.49 -32.16 32.89
C LYS A 805 15.19 -32.38 32.12
N LEU A 806 15.10 -31.85 30.89
CA LEU A 806 13.93 -32.04 30.04
C LEU A 806 13.83 -33.49 29.53
N GLU A 807 14.97 -34.12 29.21
CA GLU A 807 15.03 -35.51 28.77
C GLU A 807 14.65 -36.48 29.90
N ILE A 808 15.21 -36.28 31.09
CA ILE A 808 14.98 -37.17 32.25
C ILE A 808 13.60 -36.97 32.85
N ASP A 809 13.14 -35.72 32.95
CA ASP A 809 11.90 -35.38 33.65
C ASP A 809 11.10 -34.31 32.90
N PRO A 810 10.52 -34.67 31.74
CA PRO A 810 9.83 -33.72 30.88
C PRO A 810 8.64 -33.05 31.56
N GLN A 811 7.92 -33.79 32.41
CA GLN A 811 6.72 -33.32 33.11
C GLN A 811 6.99 -32.76 34.51
N ASN A 812 8.26 -32.66 34.92
CA ASN A 812 8.68 -32.29 36.28
C ASN A 812 8.07 -33.17 37.40
N ARG A 813 7.79 -34.46 37.10
CA ARG A 813 7.20 -35.44 38.02
C ARG A 813 8.21 -35.90 39.08
N LEU A 814 9.50 -35.89 38.76
CA LEU A 814 10.60 -36.17 39.69
C LEU A 814 11.07 -34.92 40.44
N LEU A 815 10.50 -33.75 40.13
CA LEU A 815 10.83 -32.46 40.75
C LEU A 815 12.32 -32.13 40.57
N SER A 816 12.84 -32.36 39.35
CA SER A 816 14.22 -32.06 38.96
C SER A 816 14.52 -30.56 38.85
N ARG A 817 13.47 -29.73 38.88
CA ARG A 817 13.50 -28.27 38.84
C ARG A 817 12.33 -27.67 39.64
N GLY A 818 12.44 -26.39 39.96
CA GLY A 818 11.37 -25.62 40.59
C GLY A 818 10.07 -25.65 39.78
N PRO A 819 8.90 -25.55 40.44
CA PRO A 819 7.62 -25.52 39.73
C PRO A 819 7.54 -24.28 38.84
N ARG A 820 7.04 -24.45 37.62
CA ARG A 820 6.73 -23.34 36.70
C ARG A 820 5.43 -23.63 35.97
N PHE A 821 4.38 -22.89 36.27
CA PHE A 821 3.08 -23.04 35.59
C PHE A 821 2.24 -21.76 35.68
N ARG A 822 1.28 -21.63 34.76
CA ARG A 822 0.38 -20.47 34.67
C ARG A 822 -0.40 -20.32 35.96
N MET A 823 -0.35 -19.14 36.55
CA MET A 823 -1.14 -18.80 37.72
C MET A 823 -2.64 -18.87 37.39
N ASP A 824 -3.45 -19.18 38.40
CA ASP A 824 -4.90 -19.17 38.25
C ASP A 824 -5.41 -17.73 38.00
N ALA A 825 -6.54 -17.60 37.31
CA ALA A 825 -7.16 -16.33 36.94
C ALA A 825 -7.24 -15.31 38.08
N GLU A 826 -7.66 -15.75 39.26
CA GLU A 826 -7.78 -14.90 40.45
C GLU A 826 -6.42 -14.39 40.93
N MET A 827 -5.38 -15.23 40.84
CA MET A 827 -4.02 -14.86 41.23
C MET A 827 -3.42 -13.86 40.25
N ILE A 828 -3.62 -14.03 38.94
CA ILE A 828 -3.11 -13.11 37.92
C ILE A 828 -3.70 -11.70 38.15
N ARG A 829 -5.01 -11.61 38.34
CA ARG A 829 -5.67 -10.33 38.61
C ARG A 829 -5.22 -9.73 39.94
N ASP A 830 -5.24 -10.49 41.03
CA ASP A 830 -4.84 -10.00 42.35
C ASP A 830 -3.36 -9.61 42.39
N TYR A 831 -2.50 -10.27 41.60
CA TYR A 831 -1.10 -9.93 41.44
C TYR A 831 -0.92 -8.59 40.74
N ALA A 832 -1.64 -8.35 39.64
CA ALA A 832 -1.62 -7.06 38.94
C ALA A 832 -2.05 -5.89 39.86
N LEU A 833 -3.11 -6.11 40.64
CA LEU A 833 -3.58 -5.14 41.64
C LEU A 833 -2.56 -4.93 42.77
N ALA A 834 -1.92 -6.00 43.25
CA ALA A 834 -0.93 -5.91 44.32
C ALA A 834 0.35 -5.19 43.87
N ALA A 835 0.87 -5.53 42.68
CA ALA A 835 2.07 -4.95 42.11
C ALA A 835 1.88 -3.45 41.82
N SER A 836 0.73 -3.08 41.23
CA SER A 836 0.38 -1.67 40.99
C SER A 836 0.06 -0.89 42.27
N GLY A 837 -0.33 -1.56 43.35
CA GLY A 837 -0.74 -0.91 44.61
C GLY A 837 -2.23 -0.58 44.69
N LEU A 838 -3.03 -1.03 43.72
CA LEU A 838 -4.48 -0.86 43.72
C LEU A 838 -5.20 -1.81 44.68
N LEU A 839 -4.60 -2.95 45.06
CA LEU A 839 -5.29 -4.02 45.79
C LEU A 839 -5.85 -3.57 47.15
N VAL A 840 -7.18 -3.64 47.29
CA VAL A 840 -7.90 -3.43 48.56
C VAL A 840 -7.96 -4.75 49.34
N ARG A 841 -7.35 -4.77 50.54
CA ARG A 841 -7.16 -5.98 51.36
C ARG A 841 -8.28 -6.29 52.35
N THR A 842 -9.39 -5.56 52.32
CA THR A 842 -10.54 -5.74 53.23
C THR A 842 -11.14 -7.14 53.12
N ILE A 843 -11.25 -7.84 54.27
CA ILE A 843 -11.81 -9.19 54.38
C ILE A 843 -13.29 -9.14 54.79
N GLY A 844 -14.15 -9.95 54.16
CA GLY A 844 -15.59 -10.02 54.44
C GLY A 844 -16.45 -9.00 53.67
N GLY A 845 -17.74 -8.90 53.97
CA GLY A 845 -18.66 -7.96 53.31
C GLY A 845 -19.28 -8.46 51.99
N PRO A 846 -20.13 -7.66 51.34
CA PRO A 846 -20.86 -8.06 50.12
C PRO A 846 -19.92 -8.22 48.91
N SER A 847 -20.37 -9.01 47.94
CA SER A 847 -19.69 -9.17 46.65
C SER A 847 -19.64 -7.86 45.87
N VAL A 848 -18.62 -7.73 45.02
CA VAL A 848 -18.37 -6.53 44.19
C VAL A 848 -18.33 -6.86 42.71
N LYS A 849 -18.59 -5.86 41.88
CA LYS A 849 -18.66 -5.93 40.41
C LYS A 849 -17.56 -5.07 39.77
N PRO A 850 -16.34 -5.60 39.57
CA PRO A 850 -15.22 -4.89 38.94
C PRO A 850 -15.45 -4.68 37.42
N TYR A 851 -14.45 -4.21 36.67
CA TYR A 851 -14.58 -4.03 35.23
C TYR A 851 -15.03 -5.30 34.50
N GLN A 852 -15.96 -5.12 33.55
CA GLN A 852 -16.42 -6.18 32.65
C GLN A 852 -16.93 -5.55 31.34
N PRO A 853 -16.73 -6.20 30.18
CA PRO A 853 -17.30 -5.72 28.92
C PRO A 853 -18.82 -5.63 28.92
N ASP A 854 -19.36 -4.68 28.17
CA ASP A 854 -20.80 -4.48 28.04
C ASP A 854 -21.50 -5.68 27.39
N GLY A 855 -22.73 -5.95 27.82
CA GLY A 855 -23.62 -6.91 27.17
C GLY A 855 -23.42 -8.39 27.55
N VAL A 856 -22.33 -8.76 28.23
CA VAL A 856 -22.01 -10.16 28.57
C VAL A 856 -23.14 -10.88 29.32
N TRP A 857 -23.79 -10.21 30.27
CA TRP A 857 -24.91 -10.81 31.02
C TRP A 857 -26.25 -10.79 30.28
N SER A 858 -26.45 -9.83 29.38
CA SER A 858 -27.73 -9.65 28.68
C SER A 858 -28.02 -10.76 27.67
N THR A 859 -26.97 -11.37 27.11
CA THR A 859 -27.06 -12.45 26.11
C THR A 859 -27.52 -13.79 26.72
N VAL A 860 -27.25 -14.01 28.01
CA VAL A 860 -27.54 -15.28 28.71
C VAL A 860 -28.64 -15.17 29.77
N ALA A 861 -29.14 -13.97 30.03
CA ALA A 861 -30.14 -13.72 31.06
C ALA A 861 -31.58 -13.86 30.53
N MET A 862 -32.43 -14.57 31.28
CA MET A 862 -33.87 -14.52 31.05
C MET A 862 -34.41 -13.09 31.29
N PRO A 863 -35.45 -12.66 30.57
CA PRO A 863 -36.02 -11.32 30.71
C PRO A 863 -36.40 -10.92 32.15
N GLN A 864 -36.77 -11.89 32.99
CA GLN A 864 -37.19 -11.71 34.38
C GLN A 864 -36.01 -11.68 35.39
N SER A 865 -34.77 -11.86 34.94
CA SER A 865 -33.61 -11.92 35.83
C SER A 865 -33.27 -10.55 36.43
N ASN A 866 -33.19 -10.48 37.76
CA ASN A 866 -32.72 -9.29 38.50
C ASN A 866 -31.21 -9.04 38.34
N THR A 867 -30.48 -9.93 37.67
CA THR A 867 -29.04 -9.80 37.31
C THR A 867 -28.88 -9.80 35.79
N ARG A 868 -29.90 -9.32 35.05
CA ARG A 868 -29.90 -9.25 33.59
C ARG A 868 -28.89 -8.25 33.05
N LEU A 869 -28.74 -7.11 33.73
CA LEU A 869 -27.81 -6.04 33.36
C LEU A 869 -26.65 -6.04 34.36
N TYR A 870 -25.43 -5.99 33.83
CA TYR A 870 -24.25 -5.79 34.64
C TYR A 870 -24.11 -4.29 34.92
N GLU A 871 -24.11 -3.92 36.19
CA GLU A 871 -23.84 -2.56 36.64
C GLU A 871 -22.52 -2.59 37.38
N GLN A 872 -21.49 -1.96 36.81
CA GLN A 872 -20.17 -1.88 37.40
C GLN A 872 -20.22 -1.08 38.72
N ASP A 873 -19.51 -1.55 39.74
CA ASP A 873 -19.25 -0.76 40.94
C ASP A 873 -18.21 0.35 40.67
N SER A 874 -17.92 1.20 41.66
CA SER A 874 -16.90 2.27 41.57
C SER A 874 -15.99 2.31 42.79
N GLY A 875 -14.86 3.00 42.68
CA GLY A 875 -13.89 3.19 43.78
C GLY A 875 -13.29 1.87 44.28
N ASP A 876 -13.05 1.76 45.59
CA ASP A 876 -12.40 0.60 46.24
C ASP A 876 -12.98 -0.77 45.87
N LYS A 877 -14.28 -0.80 45.52
CA LYS A 877 -14.96 -2.02 45.11
C LYS A 877 -14.38 -2.63 43.84
N LEU A 878 -13.83 -1.81 42.94
CA LEU A 878 -13.19 -2.27 41.71
C LEU A 878 -11.90 -3.05 41.98
N TYR A 879 -11.22 -2.78 43.10
CA TYR A 879 -9.88 -3.30 43.37
C TYR A 879 -9.82 -4.30 44.53
N ARG A 880 -10.96 -4.84 44.96
CA ARG A 880 -10.98 -5.93 45.96
C ARG A 880 -10.40 -7.21 45.37
N ARG A 881 -9.90 -8.07 46.27
CA ARG A 881 -9.47 -9.44 45.95
C ARG A 881 -10.55 -10.16 45.14
N SER A 882 -10.12 -10.90 44.13
CA SER A 882 -10.97 -11.65 43.19
C SER A 882 -11.90 -12.64 43.89
N LEU A 883 -11.56 -13.06 45.12
CA LEU A 883 -12.43 -13.83 46.01
C LEU A 883 -13.80 -13.17 46.27
N TYR A 884 -13.86 -11.83 46.29
CA TYR A 884 -15.10 -11.07 46.55
C TYR A 884 -15.83 -10.67 45.28
N THR A 885 -15.33 -11.01 44.09
CA THR A 885 -15.99 -10.71 42.83
C THR A 885 -17.32 -11.45 42.75
N PHE A 886 -18.37 -10.78 42.31
CA PHE A 886 -19.67 -11.40 42.07
C PHE A 886 -19.60 -12.35 40.87
N TRP A 887 -20.07 -13.58 41.04
CA TRP A 887 -20.04 -14.61 40.01
C TRP A 887 -21.46 -15.05 39.65
N LYS A 888 -21.82 -14.89 38.37
CA LYS A 888 -23.05 -15.45 37.82
C LYS A 888 -22.75 -16.84 37.27
N ARG A 889 -23.53 -17.84 37.69
CA ARG A 889 -23.26 -19.27 37.40
C ARG A 889 -22.99 -19.55 35.92
N SER A 890 -23.77 -18.95 35.03
CA SER A 890 -23.72 -19.12 33.58
C SER A 890 -22.97 -17.99 32.82
N ALA A 891 -22.35 -17.06 33.54
CA ALA A 891 -21.55 -15.97 32.97
C ALA A 891 -20.49 -15.50 33.98
N PRO A 892 -19.39 -16.25 34.14
CA PRO A 892 -18.26 -15.83 34.97
C PRO A 892 -17.64 -14.52 34.45
N PRO A 893 -16.82 -13.83 35.26
CA PRO A 893 -16.09 -12.63 34.81
C PRO A 893 -15.27 -12.93 33.56
N ALA A 894 -15.45 -12.12 32.51
CA ALA A 894 -14.94 -12.43 31.16
C ALA A 894 -13.41 -12.61 31.10
N SER A 895 -12.65 -11.76 31.78
CA SER A 895 -11.18 -11.88 31.83
C SER A 895 -10.74 -13.15 32.56
N MET A 896 -11.44 -13.53 33.63
CA MET A 896 -11.12 -14.75 34.39
C MET A 896 -11.45 -16.03 33.61
N ASP A 897 -12.56 -16.00 32.85
CA ASP A 897 -12.95 -17.10 31.97
C ASP A 897 -11.86 -17.42 30.94
N ILE A 898 -11.29 -16.38 30.29
CA ILE A 898 -10.16 -16.51 29.36
C ILE A 898 -8.91 -17.12 30.04
N PHE A 899 -8.71 -16.86 31.33
CA PHE A 899 -7.65 -17.46 32.16
C PHE A 899 -8.04 -18.82 32.77
N ASN A 900 -9.00 -19.53 32.18
CA ASN A 900 -9.47 -20.86 32.59
C ASN A 900 -10.06 -20.90 34.02
N ALA A 901 -10.76 -19.85 34.43
CA ALA A 901 -11.56 -19.92 35.64
C ALA A 901 -12.67 -20.96 35.48
N PRO A 902 -12.87 -21.89 36.44
CA PRO A 902 -13.86 -22.94 36.32
C PRO A 902 -15.26 -22.34 36.34
N THR A 903 -16.14 -22.79 35.46
CA THR A 903 -17.55 -22.39 35.54
C THR A 903 -18.16 -22.95 36.83
N ARG A 904 -19.10 -22.22 37.44
CA ARG A 904 -19.79 -22.72 38.65
C ARG A 904 -20.96 -23.65 38.29
N GLU A 905 -20.96 -24.19 37.07
CA GLU A 905 -21.99 -25.10 36.58
C GLU A 905 -21.75 -26.52 37.09
N HIS A 906 -20.48 -26.92 37.21
CA HIS A 906 -20.06 -28.24 37.67
C HIS A 906 -18.93 -28.13 38.71
N SER A 907 -18.71 -29.19 39.48
CA SER A 907 -17.60 -29.27 40.42
C SER A 907 -16.28 -29.52 39.69
N THR A 908 -15.28 -28.67 39.90
CA THR A 908 -13.95 -28.81 39.29
C THR A 908 -12.92 -29.19 40.35
N VAL A 909 -12.37 -30.40 40.27
CA VAL A 909 -11.32 -30.89 41.18
C VAL A 909 -9.92 -30.53 40.67
N ARG A 910 -9.71 -30.54 39.34
CA ARG A 910 -8.47 -30.15 38.67
C ARG A 910 -8.78 -29.07 37.63
N ARG A 911 -8.14 -27.90 37.75
CA ARG A 911 -8.29 -26.79 36.79
C ARG A 911 -7.45 -27.05 35.54
N GLU A 912 -8.00 -26.73 34.39
CA GLU A 912 -7.24 -26.71 33.14
C GLU A 912 -6.27 -25.54 33.13
N ARG A 913 -5.11 -25.73 32.49
CA ARG A 913 -4.09 -24.68 32.33
C ARG A 913 -3.72 -24.58 30.86
N THR A 914 -4.03 -23.44 30.27
CA THR A 914 -3.69 -23.14 28.87
C THR A 914 -2.84 -21.87 28.81
N ASN A 915 -2.07 -21.75 27.73
CA ASN A 915 -1.35 -20.53 27.37
C ASN A 915 -1.78 -20.14 25.97
N THR A 916 -2.70 -19.19 25.86
CA THR A 916 -3.34 -18.83 24.58
C THR A 916 -3.03 -17.38 24.20
N PRO A 917 -3.01 -17.03 22.90
CA PRO A 917 -2.89 -15.64 22.47
C PRO A 917 -3.98 -14.72 23.04
N LEU A 918 -5.18 -15.24 23.32
CA LEU A 918 -6.27 -14.48 23.93
C LEU A 918 -5.91 -14.00 25.34
N GLN A 919 -5.25 -14.83 26.14
CA GLN A 919 -4.79 -14.46 27.47
C GLN A 919 -3.79 -13.29 27.43
N ALA A 920 -2.86 -13.32 26.47
CA ALA A 920 -1.92 -12.21 26.26
C ALA A 920 -2.62 -10.92 25.80
N LEU A 921 -3.73 -11.03 25.07
CA LEU A 921 -4.53 -9.86 24.71
C LEU A 921 -5.30 -9.28 25.90
N VAL A 922 -5.73 -10.09 26.87
CA VAL A 922 -6.38 -9.61 28.09
C VAL A 922 -5.41 -8.74 28.90
N THR A 923 -4.21 -9.23 29.20
CA THR A 923 -3.19 -8.48 29.95
C THR A 923 -2.74 -7.20 29.25
N MET A 924 -2.83 -7.12 27.93
CA MET A 924 -2.46 -5.92 27.16
C MET A 924 -3.59 -4.90 27.01
N ASN A 925 -4.87 -5.33 26.99
CA ASN A 925 -5.98 -4.47 26.55
C ASN A 925 -7.12 -4.33 27.56
N ASP A 926 -7.28 -5.27 28.50
CA ASP A 926 -8.36 -5.17 29.49
C ASP A 926 -8.12 -3.97 30.42
N THR A 927 -9.18 -3.20 30.65
CA THR A 927 -9.15 -1.95 31.41
C THR A 927 -8.44 -2.10 32.75
N GLN A 928 -8.64 -3.23 33.45
CA GLN A 928 -8.03 -3.47 34.75
C GLN A 928 -6.49 -3.56 34.67
N PHE A 929 -5.96 -4.18 33.61
CA PHE A 929 -4.52 -4.38 33.43
C PHE A 929 -3.83 -3.13 32.87
N VAL A 930 -4.48 -2.40 31.96
CA VAL A 930 -3.98 -1.11 31.48
C VAL A 930 -3.91 -0.11 32.64
N GLU A 931 -4.97 -0.05 33.45
CA GLU A 931 -5.00 0.80 34.65
C GLU A 931 -3.92 0.40 35.68
N ALA A 932 -3.73 -0.90 35.92
CA ALA A 932 -2.67 -1.39 36.81
C ALA A 932 -1.27 -1.02 36.28
N SER A 933 -1.06 -1.11 34.97
CA SER A 933 0.20 -0.72 34.30
C SER A 933 0.47 0.78 34.49
N ARG A 934 -0.54 1.62 34.28
CA ARG A 934 -0.47 3.06 34.52
C ARG A 934 -0.15 3.38 35.97
N GLN A 935 -0.84 2.75 36.92
CA GLN A 935 -0.60 3.00 38.35
C GLN A 935 0.79 2.56 38.80
N LEU A 936 1.29 1.42 38.31
CA LEU A 936 2.67 0.98 38.56
C LEU A 936 3.69 1.96 37.99
N ALA A 937 3.48 2.45 36.77
CA ALA A 937 4.31 3.47 36.13
C ALA A 937 4.36 4.77 36.94
N GLN A 938 3.20 5.33 37.32
CA GLN A 938 3.14 6.55 38.12
C GLN A 938 3.84 6.41 39.47
N ARG A 939 3.71 5.24 40.12
CA ARG A 939 4.42 4.95 41.37
C ARG A 939 5.92 4.88 41.17
N ALA A 940 6.40 4.25 40.10
CA ALA A 940 7.83 4.24 39.79
C ALA A 940 8.36 5.67 39.61
N MET A 941 7.62 6.53 38.89
CA MET A 941 8.01 7.92 38.66
C MET A 941 8.04 8.75 39.96
N ARG A 942 7.12 8.50 40.89
CA ARG A 942 7.07 9.22 42.18
C ARG A 942 8.07 8.70 43.21
N GLU A 943 8.22 7.38 43.33
CA GLU A 943 8.94 6.73 44.41
C GLU A 943 10.43 6.46 44.07
N ALA A 944 10.79 6.37 42.78
CA ALA A 944 12.15 5.97 42.34
C ALA A 944 13.02 7.12 41.77
N GLY A 945 12.53 8.36 41.78
CA GLY A 945 13.24 9.54 41.24
C GLY A 945 13.23 9.61 39.72
N ASP A 946 14.13 10.38 39.10
CA ASP A 946 14.15 10.64 37.64
C ASP A 946 15.06 9.71 36.82
N ASP A 947 15.78 8.82 37.49
CA ASP A 947 16.68 7.88 36.83
C ASP A 947 15.91 6.70 36.20
N PHE A 948 16.16 6.43 34.92
CA PHE A 948 15.49 5.36 34.19
C PHE A 948 15.73 4.00 34.83
N ASP A 949 16.98 3.71 35.21
CA ASP A 949 17.36 2.40 35.72
C ASP A 949 16.75 2.11 37.08
N ARG A 950 16.70 3.12 37.96
CA ARG A 950 15.98 3.03 39.24
C ARG A 950 14.47 2.80 39.06
N ARG A 951 13.83 3.49 38.10
CA ARG A 951 12.40 3.27 37.79
C ARG A 951 12.17 1.86 37.23
N LEU A 952 13.03 1.39 36.35
CA LEU A 952 12.96 0.05 35.79
C LEU A 952 13.17 -1.02 36.87
N ASP A 953 14.13 -0.83 37.78
CA ASP A 953 14.36 -1.73 38.92
C ASP A 953 13.17 -1.73 39.88
N PHE A 954 12.54 -0.57 40.12
CA PHE A 954 11.35 -0.47 40.94
C PHE A 954 10.16 -1.29 40.38
N VAL A 955 9.96 -1.23 39.07
CA VAL A 955 8.92 -1.98 38.36
C VAL A 955 9.24 -3.48 38.36
N THR A 956 10.46 -3.84 37.97
CA THR A 956 10.88 -5.24 37.81
C THR A 956 11.00 -5.97 39.15
N ALA A 957 11.40 -5.30 40.24
CA ALA A 957 11.37 -5.89 41.57
C ALA A 957 9.95 -6.28 42.03
N ARG A 958 8.91 -5.55 41.59
CA ARG A 958 7.50 -5.85 41.91
C ARG A 958 6.88 -6.90 41.00
N LEU A 959 7.36 -7.03 39.76
CA LEU A 959 6.81 -7.94 38.76
C LEU A 959 7.56 -9.26 38.65
N LEU A 960 8.88 -9.22 38.74
CA LEU A 960 9.79 -10.35 38.49
C LEU A 960 10.55 -10.78 39.75
N ALA A 961 10.48 -9.99 40.83
CA ALA A 961 11.30 -10.17 42.04
C ALA A 961 12.82 -10.25 41.77
N ARG A 962 13.27 -9.71 40.63
CA ARG A 962 14.67 -9.59 40.21
C ARG A 962 14.85 -8.33 39.37
N SER A 963 16.09 -7.86 39.27
CA SER A 963 16.48 -6.87 38.26
C SER A 963 16.70 -7.52 36.90
N LEU A 964 16.58 -6.71 35.85
CA LEU A 964 16.96 -7.11 34.50
C LEU A 964 18.47 -7.11 34.33
N THR A 965 18.97 -8.06 33.54
CA THR A 965 20.36 -8.13 33.07
C THR A 965 20.66 -6.98 32.11
N GLU A 966 21.94 -6.69 31.86
CA GLU A 966 22.35 -5.62 30.93
C GLU A 966 21.71 -5.72 29.51
N PRO A 967 21.65 -6.91 28.87
CA PRO A 967 20.97 -7.04 27.58
C PRO A 967 19.45 -6.76 27.66
N GLU A 968 18.79 -7.25 28.71
CA GLU A 968 17.35 -7.02 28.94
C GLU A 968 17.07 -5.53 29.20
N ARG A 969 17.93 -4.87 29.98
CA ARG A 969 17.86 -3.43 30.27
C ARG A 969 18.00 -2.60 29.01
N ALA A 970 18.93 -2.96 28.11
CA ALA A 970 19.09 -2.30 26.82
C ALA A 970 17.84 -2.42 25.94
N VAL A 971 17.15 -3.58 25.96
CA VAL A 971 15.88 -3.76 25.24
C VAL A 971 14.78 -2.90 25.85
N ALA A 972 14.64 -2.90 27.19
CA ALA A 972 13.67 -2.07 27.90
C ALA A 972 13.87 -0.58 27.61
N LYS A 973 15.12 -0.10 27.63
CA LYS A 973 15.46 1.30 27.32
C LYS A 973 15.11 1.69 25.90
N ARG A 974 15.50 0.87 24.90
CA ARG A 974 15.12 1.12 23.50
C ARG A 974 13.62 1.16 23.29
N THR A 975 12.90 0.28 23.98
CA THR A 975 11.44 0.19 23.87
C THR A 975 10.76 1.41 24.50
N PHE A 976 11.24 1.84 25.67
CA PHE A 976 10.80 3.08 26.31
C PHE A 976 11.04 4.30 25.41
N ASP A 977 12.24 4.46 24.87
CA ASP A 977 12.59 5.58 23.99
C ASP A 977 11.67 5.62 22.75
N GLY A 978 11.39 4.44 22.16
CA GLY A 978 10.46 4.35 21.03
C GLY A 978 9.03 4.78 21.37
N PHE A 979 8.54 4.49 22.58
CA PHE A 979 7.23 4.99 23.02
C PHE A 979 7.24 6.48 23.33
N VAL A 980 8.35 7.01 23.87
CA VAL A 980 8.53 8.45 24.06
C VAL A 980 8.44 9.17 22.71
N ASP A 981 9.20 8.73 21.71
CA ASP A 981 9.19 9.32 20.36
C ASP A 981 7.78 9.27 19.73
N LEU A 982 7.06 8.16 19.91
CA LEU A 982 5.68 8.01 19.43
C LEU A 982 4.73 9.04 20.04
N TYR A 983 4.70 9.14 21.37
CA TYR A 983 3.78 10.00 22.10
C TYR A 983 4.20 11.49 22.12
N GLN A 984 5.42 11.80 21.69
CA GLN A 984 5.83 13.18 21.40
C GLN A 984 5.14 13.71 20.13
N VAL A 985 4.95 12.85 19.13
CA VAL A 985 4.28 13.21 17.87
C VAL A 985 2.76 13.23 18.03
N ASP A 986 2.21 12.27 18.78
CA ASP A 986 0.77 12.14 19.04
C ASP A 986 0.45 12.21 20.54
N THR A 987 0.31 13.43 21.04
CA THR A 987 0.02 13.66 22.46
C THR A 987 -1.44 13.33 22.83
N ASP A 988 -2.36 13.31 21.86
CA ASP A 988 -3.76 13.01 22.13
C ASP A 988 -3.95 11.51 22.38
N ASP A 989 -3.26 10.65 21.63
CA ASP A 989 -3.18 9.20 21.92
C ASP A 989 -2.58 8.92 23.31
N ALA A 990 -1.56 9.69 23.71
CA ALA A 990 -0.96 9.58 25.04
C ALA A 990 -1.97 9.87 26.16
N ARG A 991 -2.79 10.92 25.98
CA ARG A 991 -3.87 11.25 26.93
C ARG A 991 -4.96 10.19 26.95
N ALA A 992 -5.35 9.68 25.78
CA ALA A 992 -6.36 8.63 25.69
C ALA A 992 -5.93 7.36 26.44
N LEU A 993 -4.65 6.95 26.34
CA LEU A 993 -4.11 5.83 27.11
C LEU A 993 -4.14 6.11 28.62
N LEU A 994 -3.72 7.31 29.04
CA LEU A 994 -3.66 7.68 30.46
C LEU A 994 -5.03 7.88 31.09
N ASP A 995 -6.09 8.04 30.30
CA ASP A 995 -7.48 8.17 30.76
C ASP A 995 -8.17 6.80 30.97
N VAL A 996 -7.52 5.68 30.64
CA VAL A 996 -8.09 4.34 30.81
C VAL A 996 -8.19 3.95 32.30
N GLY A 997 -9.42 3.68 32.75
CA GLY A 997 -9.74 3.23 34.12
C GLY A 997 -10.40 4.32 34.97
N ASP A 998 -10.93 3.93 36.14
CA ASP A 998 -11.68 4.77 37.09
C ASP A 998 -10.74 5.60 37.98
N SER A 999 -9.51 5.13 38.24
CA SER A 999 -8.52 5.93 38.97
C SER A 999 -8.03 7.09 38.12
N ALA A 1000 -7.88 8.27 38.73
CA ALA A 1000 -7.42 9.46 38.03
C ALA A 1000 -5.92 9.40 37.71
N PHE A 1001 -5.55 9.92 36.54
CA PHE A 1001 -4.14 10.21 36.21
C PHE A 1001 -3.62 11.38 37.05
N ASP A 1002 -2.38 11.28 37.50
CA ASP A 1002 -1.70 12.33 38.26
C ASP A 1002 -1.22 13.43 37.31
N ALA A 1003 -1.98 14.53 37.26
CA ALA A 1003 -1.69 15.67 36.39
C ALA A 1003 -0.36 16.37 36.67
N ALA A 1004 0.33 16.06 37.78
CA ALA A 1004 1.67 16.58 38.05
C ALA A 1004 2.77 15.85 37.26
N LEU A 1005 2.48 14.69 36.67
CA LEU A 1005 3.45 13.90 35.92
C LEU A 1005 3.45 14.26 34.41
N PRO A 1006 4.60 14.17 33.71
CA PRO A 1006 4.67 14.42 32.28
C PRO A 1006 3.84 13.40 31.50
N VAL A 1007 2.92 13.86 30.64
CA VAL A 1007 1.96 13.04 29.87
C VAL A 1007 2.68 12.01 28.99
N THR A 1008 3.55 12.46 28.10
CA THR A 1008 4.28 11.59 27.15
C THR A 1008 5.11 10.52 27.87
N GLU A 1009 5.85 10.92 28.90
CA GLU A 1009 6.72 10.01 29.63
C GLU A 1009 5.92 8.98 30.44
N SER A 1010 4.81 9.42 31.05
CA SER A 1010 3.90 8.54 31.78
C SER A 1010 3.24 7.52 30.86
N ALA A 1011 2.86 7.91 29.64
CA ALA A 1011 2.32 7.01 28.64
C ALA A 1011 3.36 5.97 28.20
N ALA A 1012 4.62 6.38 28.00
CA ALA A 1012 5.72 5.47 27.66
C ALA A 1012 6.00 4.46 28.78
N TRP A 1013 6.08 4.90 30.04
CA TRP A 1013 6.22 4.00 31.20
C TRP A 1013 5.03 3.06 31.37
N THR A 1014 3.81 3.54 31.09
CA THR A 1014 2.59 2.73 31.12
C THR A 1014 2.67 1.58 30.12
N MET A 1015 3.11 1.86 28.89
CA MET A 1015 3.30 0.82 27.86
C MET A 1015 4.42 -0.16 28.21
N LEU A 1016 5.54 0.32 28.75
CA LEU A 1016 6.61 -0.56 29.20
C LEU A 1016 6.15 -1.47 30.35
N ALA A 1017 5.42 -0.92 31.33
CA ALA A 1017 4.83 -1.70 32.42
C ALA A 1017 3.82 -2.74 31.91
N SER A 1018 3.00 -2.38 30.92
CA SER A 1018 2.05 -3.31 30.27
C SER A 1018 2.77 -4.48 29.59
N GLN A 1019 3.86 -4.21 28.85
CA GLN A 1019 4.69 -5.27 28.27
C GLN A 1019 5.32 -6.17 29.33
N LEU A 1020 5.81 -5.60 30.43
CA LEU A 1020 6.38 -6.37 31.54
C LEU A 1020 5.31 -7.22 32.23
N PHE A 1021 4.10 -6.70 32.45
CA PHE A 1021 2.97 -7.46 32.98
C PHE A 1021 2.60 -8.67 32.10
N ASN A 1022 2.86 -8.57 30.79
CA ASN A 1022 2.58 -9.63 29.84
C ASN A 1022 3.71 -10.66 29.68
N LEU A 1023 4.82 -10.52 30.42
CA LEU A 1023 5.89 -11.50 30.37
C LEU A 1023 5.42 -12.85 30.92
N ASP A 1024 5.88 -13.93 30.29
CA ASP A 1024 5.60 -15.27 30.76
C ASP A 1024 6.13 -15.51 32.18
N GLU A 1025 7.23 -14.86 32.56
CA GLU A 1025 7.77 -14.87 33.92
C GLU A 1025 6.83 -14.20 34.96
N VAL A 1026 6.02 -13.22 34.54
CA VAL A 1026 5.09 -12.50 35.42
C VAL A 1026 3.78 -13.26 35.60
N LEU A 1027 3.33 -13.94 34.54
CA LEU A 1027 2.05 -14.65 34.53
C LEU A 1027 2.15 -16.09 35.07
N ASN A 1028 3.37 -16.60 35.26
CA ASN A 1028 3.62 -17.89 35.87
C ASN A 1028 4.10 -17.74 37.32
N LYS A 1029 3.84 -18.78 38.11
CA LYS A 1029 4.47 -18.96 39.42
C LYS A 1029 5.69 -19.85 39.29
#